data_AF-A0A6A6K3I1-F1
#
_entry.id   AF-A0A6A6K3I1-F1
#
_cell.length_a   1.000
_cell.length_b   1.000
_cell.length_c   1.000
_cell.angle_alpha   90.00
_cell.angle_beta   90.00
_cell.angle_gamma   90.00
#
_symmetry.space_group_name_H-M   'P 1'
#
loop_
_entity.id
_entity.type
_entity.pdbx_description
1 polymer ?
#
loop_
_entity_poly.entity_id
_entity_poly.type
_entity_poly.pdbx_seq_one_letter_code
_entity_poly.pdbx_strand_id
1 'polypeptide(L)'
;MFELPSLPYSSLEPYISDKLLDRHYNGHHKTYVDMLNKLVVGTEFDGMGNSDLENIIVKAHGSSATRAIFNNAAQIWNHDFYWKSMKKDGGGNPPAKLAEMLKESFGGVQEFADAFAASGTGHFGSGWAWLLYDRNSGKLQVVSTPNAESPLLTSGCYPLLTMDVWEHAYYLDYLNVRKKYVDVFLEHLINWDFALQRLETAGLGRTAATTRKRGVVERECHEAHFLPYLEHWNSTTLITKDGCMLKVIKLSGYAFETADDEDLSIQNSIRNQTLRSMSSSSFGLYFHIIRRRKDAFSHGFASGKLSNAFADAVNVQWREKHMTKPSFANELYITVVRDGGKKSTELFVNLMKKFSKKVTSEAWKNDMRAIYEDLEEATNRVVTSLRNYAPRELGIRQTPSGDFSEIMEFLLQIVNCGTVHNVAMHLGDISRHLPMHRLYFGRKVVQVVGHDESKYAGLISLKEYGQTTSAGMLDAFLQLPYEFIITQSFKFTNRQAAITKMQIQQNRMIQSADKAVSQIYEISKALDDATSGKIAFGLHHLTVLCIEKNPKNLENALSLVEAELSNCGVYPVREKVNLEPAFWAQLPGNFSYVVRKAVISTLNMAGFASQHNYPIGKKFDNHWGRQSRFLIPHLAMKFSPRIFFFDKDHGAEIFIRALNGIYSVVEPRGNTGLNPLHLDDTADNRTFLMEWMKVLATTLSSDLTPDDILRINDAIEGNFKLRKEDRMLRNLVPFLGIGGADTLAGRMMMWHSEGSHAALFDNEEDLLDFTKSRVFGFEMGNLLKDPSALAPTLLYLFHKISISLDGTPSIIILDEAWALIDNPVFAPRIKDWLKVLRKLNTFVIFATQSVEDASKSQISDTLVQQTATQIFLPNLKATSAYRDVFMLTEREYSLIKYTDPGSRFFLVKQGVSAVVARIDLRGLEDTINVLSGRAETVLMLNEIIEEVGRDPNVWLPIFCQKVKNA
;
A
#
# COMPACT_ATOMS: atom_id res chain seq x y z
N MET A 1 -15.45 -24.89 -54.85
CA MET A 1 -16.38 -25.86 -55.45
C MET A 1 -16.86 -26.78 -54.34
N PHE A 2 -18.11 -27.21 -54.43
CA PHE A 2 -18.69 -28.13 -53.46
C PHE A 2 -18.23 -29.56 -53.75
N GLU A 3 -17.95 -30.32 -52.70
CA GLU A 3 -17.51 -31.70 -52.77
C GLU A 3 -18.50 -32.61 -52.04
N LEU A 4 -18.56 -33.89 -52.42
CA LEU A 4 -19.39 -34.87 -51.74
C LEU A 4 -18.73 -35.26 -50.39
N PRO A 5 -19.34 -34.94 -49.24
CA PRO A 5 -18.73 -35.22 -47.93
C PRO A 5 -18.63 -36.72 -47.67
N SER A 6 -17.45 -37.19 -47.24
CA SER A 6 -17.21 -38.62 -46.96
C SER A 6 -18.16 -39.18 -45.89
N LEU A 7 -18.66 -40.40 -46.11
CA LEU A 7 -19.48 -41.10 -45.12
C LEU A 7 -18.68 -41.40 -43.83
N PRO A 8 -19.31 -41.33 -42.63
CA PRO A 8 -18.67 -41.70 -41.37
C PRO A 8 -18.40 -43.20 -41.19
N TYR A 9 -18.95 -44.04 -42.07
CA TYR A 9 -18.91 -45.50 -42.01
C TYR A 9 -18.83 -46.10 -43.42
N SER A 10 -18.38 -47.34 -43.50
CA SER A 10 -18.28 -48.09 -44.76
C SER A 10 -19.56 -48.83 -45.15
N SER A 11 -20.40 -49.23 -44.20
CA SER A 11 -21.67 -49.94 -44.43
C SER A 11 -22.60 -49.82 -43.21
N LEU A 12 -23.91 -49.92 -43.45
CA LEU A 12 -24.98 -49.96 -42.44
C LEU A 12 -25.82 -51.25 -42.54
N GLU A 13 -25.27 -52.31 -43.15
CA GLU A 13 -25.94 -53.60 -43.23
C GLU A 13 -26.22 -54.22 -41.83
N PRO A 14 -27.32 -54.97 -41.67
CA PRO A 14 -28.32 -55.33 -42.69
C PRO A 14 -29.48 -54.31 -42.81
N TYR A 15 -29.40 -53.18 -42.10
CA TYR A 15 -30.53 -52.26 -41.92
C TYR A 15 -30.69 -51.27 -43.08
N ILE A 16 -29.58 -50.84 -43.68
CA ILE A 16 -29.54 -50.20 -45.00
C ILE A 16 -28.55 -51.02 -45.83
N SER A 17 -29.05 -51.61 -46.92
CA SER A 17 -28.23 -52.42 -47.82
C SER A 17 -27.17 -51.58 -48.52
N ASP A 18 -26.03 -52.18 -48.86
CA ASP A 18 -24.98 -51.47 -49.60
C ASP A 18 -25.50 -50.92 -50.93
N LYS A 19 -26.50 -51.58 -51.54
CA LYS A 19 -27.16 -51.12 -52.77
C LYS A 19 -27.99 -49.84 -52.54
N LEU A 20 -28.73 -49.77 -51.43
CA LEU A 20 -29.47 -48.56 -51.05
C LEU A 20 -28.51 -47.42 -50.68
N LEU A 21 -27.48 -47.72 -49.88
CA LEU A 21 -26.45 -46.74 -49.48
C LEU A 21 -25.72 -46.16 -50.70
N ASP A 22 -25.28 -46.99 -51.64
CA ASP A 22 -24.63 -46.54 -52.88
C ASP A 22 -25.57 -45.65 -53.72
N ARG A 23 -26.82 -46.06 -53.91
CA ARG A 23 -27.77 -45.28 -54.72
C ARG A 23 -28.13 -43.95 -54.05
N HIS A 24 -28.26 -43.92 -52.74
CA HIS A 24 -28.63 -42.72 -51.99
C HIS A 24 -27.44 -41.75 -51.87
N TYR A 25 -26.24 -42.24 -51.59
CA TYR A 25 -25.03 -41.43 -51.44
C TYR A 25 -24.36 -41.08 -52.79
N ASN A 26 -23.94 -42.08 -53.58
CA ASN A 26 -23.27 -41.85 -54.87
C ASN A 26 -24.23 -41.47 -56.01
N GLY A 27 -25.52 -41.76 -55.86
CA GLY A 27 -26.57 -41.34 -56.80
C GLY A 27 -27.18 -39.98 -56.41
N HIS A 28 -28.08 -39.97 -55.42
CA HIS A 28 -28.86 -38.78 -55.08
C HIS A 28 -28.00 -37.66 -54.48
N HIS A 29 -27.24 -37.93 -53.41
CA HIS A 29 -26.42 -36.91 -52.74
C HIS A 29 -25.35 -36.33 -53.69
N LYS A 30 -24.64 -37.18 -54.44
CA LYS A 30 -23.68 -36.73 -55.46
C LYS A 30 -24.32 -35.85 -56.54
N THR A 31 -25.51 -36.21 -57.02
CA THR A 31 -26.20 -35.43 -58.07
C THR A 31 -26.52 -34.02 -57.58
N TYR A 32 -26.91 -33.84 -56.31
CA TYR A 32 -27.12 -32.51 -55.75
C TYR A 32 -25.83 -31.68 -55.73
N VAL A 33 -24.69 -32.29 -55.37
CA VAL A 33 -23.37 -31.63 -55.39
C VAL A 33 -22.99 -31.22 -56.82
N ASP A 34 -23.09 -32.15 -57.79
CA ASP A 34 -22.75 -31.90 -59.18
C ASP A 34 -23.65 -30.80 -59.79
N MET A 35 -24.94 -30.78 -59.42
CA MET A 35 -25.89 -29.78 -59.90
C MET A 35 -25.66 -28.42 -59.24
N LEU A 36 -25.40 -28.37 -57.93
CA LEU A 36 -25.10 -27.11 -57.25
C LEU A 36 -23.86 -26.43 -57.85
N ASN A 37 -22.78 -27.18 -58.09
CA ASN A 37 -21.57 -26.67 -58.74
C ASN A 37 -21.84 -26.05 -60.12
N LYS A 38 -22.82 -26.57 -60.88
CA LYS A 38 -23.23 -25.98 -62.16
C LYS A 38 -24.08 -24.72 -61.98
N LEU A 39 -24.96 -24.72 -60.99
CA LEU A 39 -25.93 -23.63 -60.77
C LEU A 39 -25.32 -22.38 -60.15
N VAL A 40 -24.19 -22.49 -59.42
CA VAL A 40 -23.57 -21.34 -58.75
C VAL A 40 -22.66 -20.52 -59.66
N VAL A 41 -22.25 -21.04 -60.83
CA VAL A 41 -21.32 -20.36 -61.74
C VAL A 41 -21.92 -19.01 -62.19
N GLY A 42 -21.17 -17.92 -61.99
CA GLY A 42 -21.61 -16.56 -62.31
C GLY A 42 -22.65 -15.96 -61.35
N THR A 43 -22.94 -16.62 -60.22
CA THR A 43 -23.79 -16.09 -59.15
C THR A 43 -22.95 -15.55 -57.99
N GLU A 44 -23.58 -14.92 -56.98
CA GLU A 44 -22.86 -14.49 -55.77
C GLU A 44 -22.26 -15.64 -54.94
N PHE A 45 -22.66 -16.89 -55.24
CA PHE A 45 -22.20 -18.10 -54.57
C PHE A 45 -21.05 -18.81 -55.31
N ASP A 46 -20.59 -18.25 -56.43
CA ASP A 46 -19.47 -18.78 -57.19
C ASP A 46 -18.17 -18.74 -56.36
N GLY A 47 -17.38 -19.80 -56.41
CA GLY A 47 -16.15 -19.95 -55.62
C GLY A 47 -16.34 -20.36 -54.16
N MET A 48 -17.57 -20.49 -53.65
CA MET A 48 -17.82 -20.99 -52.28
C MET A 48 -17.58 -22.50 -52.14
N GLY A 49 -17.49 -22.97 -50.88
CA GLY A 49 -17.28 -24.39 -50.54
C GLY A 49 -18.28 -24.92 -49.53
N ASN A 50 -18.12 -26.19 -49.10
CA ASN A 50 -19.07 -26.86 -48.21
C ASN A 50 -19.29 -26.14 -46.87
N SER A 51 -18.29 -25.40 -46.36
CA SER A 51 -18.39 -24.58 -45.14
C SER A 51 -19.41 -23.44 -45.25
N ASP A 52 -19.78 -23.04 -46.47
CA ASP A 52 -20.68 -21.92 -46.73
C ASP A 52 -22.13 -22.37 -46.97
N LEU A 53 -22.41 -23.68 -46.99
CA LEU A 53 -23.74 -24.22 -47.34
C LEU A 53 -24.87 -23.62 -46.49
N GLU A 54 -24.69 -23.49 -45.18
CA GLU A 54 -25.71 -22.91 -44.30
C GLU A 54 -26.06 -21.46 -44.69
N ASN A 55 -25.06 -20.66 -45.04
CA ASN A 55 -25.25 -19.28 -45.49
C ASN A 55 -25.95 -19.22 -46.84
N ILE A 56 -25.60 -20.13 -47.76
CA ILE A 56 -26.24 -20.24 -49.09
C ILE A 56 -27.70 -20.62 -48.94
N ILE A 57 -28.03 -21.59 -48.07
CA ILE A 57 -29.39 -22.05 -47.82
C ILE A 57 -30.27 -20.89 -47.34
N VAL A 58 -29.81 -20.14 -46.32
CA VAL A 58 -30.57 -19.02 -45.76
C VAL A 58 -30.78 -17.91 -46.80
N LYS A 59 -29.76 -17.57 -47.59
CA LYS A 59 -29.86 -16.53 -48.63
C LYS A 59 -30.73 -16.94 -49.81
N ALA A 60 -30.58 -18.18 -50.29
CA ALA A 60 -31.24 -18.65 -51.51
C ALA A 60 -32.72 -19.02 -51.30
N HIS A 61 -33.17 -19.23 -50.05
CA HIS A 61 -34.54 -19.66 -49.73
C HIS A 61 -35.62 -18.64 -50.15
N GLY A 62 -35.33 -17.34 -50.06
CA GLY A 62 -36.32 -16.25 -50.18
C GLY A 62 -36.66 -15.77 -51.59
N SER A 63 -36.01 -16.28 -52.65
CA SER A 63 -36.20 -15.82 -54.03
C SER A 63 -36.52 -16.97 -54.99
N SER A 64 -37.52 -16.76 -55.86
CA SER A 64 -37.87 -17.72 -56.91
C SER A 64 -36.73 -17.94 -57.91
N ALA A 65 -35.90 -16.92 -58.15
CA ALA A 65 -34.75 -17.00 -59.05
C ALA A 65 -33.63 -17.93 -58.51
N THR A 66 -33.52 -18.08 -57.18
CA THR A 66 -32.50 -18.91 -56.52
C THR A 66 -33.06 -20.24 -56.01
N ARG A 67 -34.31 -20.58 -56.33
CA ARG A 67 -34.99 -21.78 -55.82
C ARG A 67 -34.26 -23.08 -56.15
N ALA A 68 -33.67 -23.17 -57.35
CA ALA A 68 -32.87 -24.33 -57.75
C ALA A 68 -31.57 -24.45 -56.93
N ILE A 69 -30.91 -23.32 -56.65
CA ILE A 69 -29.71 -23.26 -55.80
C ILE A 69 -30.06 -23.68 -54.37
N PHE A 70 -31.15 -23.13 -53.81
CA PHE A 70 -31.68 -23.51 -52.50
C PHE A 70 -31.94 -25.02 -52.41
N ASN A 71 -32.70 -25.58 -53.36
CA ASN A 71 -33.06 -27.00 -53.32
C ASN A 71 -31.81 -27.90 -53.32
N ASN A 72 -30.82 -27.62 -54.16
CA ASN A 72 -29.60 -28.44 -54.23
C ASN A 72 -28.71 -28.22 -53.00
N ALA A 73 -28.48 -26.97 -52.57
CA ALA A 73 -27.66 -26.67 -51.39
C ALA A 73 -28.26 -27.23 -50.09
N ALA A 74 -29.57 -27.08 -49.91
CA ALA A 74 -30.26 -27.61 -48.75
C ALA A 74 -30.27 -29.14 -48.73
N GLN A 75 -30.45 -29.80 -49.89
CA GLN A 75 -30.36 -31.26 -49.95
C GLN A 75 -28.95 -31.78 -49.65
N ILE A 76 -27.87 -31.12 -50.09
CA ILE A 76 -26.50 -31.50 -49.70
C ILE A 76 -26.33 -31.44 -48.18
N TRP A 77 -26.75 -30.33 -47.57
CA TRP A 77 -26.64 -30.17 -46.12
C TRP A 77 -27.52 -31.17 -45.35
N ASN A 78 -28.76 -31.40 -45.80
CA ASN A 78 -29.67 -32.36 -45.18
C ASN A 78 -29.11 -33.80 -45.24
N HIS A 79 -28.53 -34.20 -46.38
CA HIS A 79 -27.92 -35.52 -46.53
C HIS A 79 -26.65 -35.66 -45.69
N ASP A 80 -25.76 -34.67 -45.68
CA ASP A 80 -24.59 -34.68 -44.80
C ASP A 80 -25.00 -34.82 -43.32
N PHE A 81 -26.08 -34.13 -42.91
CA PHE A 81 -26.63 -34.24 -41.57
C PHE A 81 -27.28 -35.61 -41.30
N TYR A 82 -27.95 -36.20 -42.29
CA TYR A 82 -28.57 -37.52 -42.22
C TYR A 82 -27.54 -38.64 -42.05
N TRP A 83 -26.47 -38.63 -42.83
CA TRP A 83 -25.41 -39.63 -42.71
C TRP A 83 -24.77 -39.63 -41.32
N LYS A 84 -24.58 -38.44 -40.73
CA LYS A 84 -24.07 -38.26 -39.36
C LYS A 84 -25.09 -38.62 -38.27
N SER A 85 -26.38 -38.53 -38.57
CA SER A 85 -27.48 -38.94 -37.70
C SER A 85 -27.61 -40.47 -37.57
N MET A 86 -26.82 -41.23 -38.33
CA MET A 86 -26.73 -42.69 -38.24
C MET A 86 -25.32 -43.16 -37.88
N LYS A 87 -25.21 -44.37 -37.32
CA LYS A 87 -23.95 -45.08 -37.15
C LYS A 87 -24.15 -46.59 -37.23
N LYS A 88 -23.07 -47.32 -37.47
CA LYS A 88 -23.03 -48.77 -37.26
C LYS A 88 -23.26 -49.06 -35.77
N ASP A 89 -24.07 -50.06 -35.47
CA ASP A 89 -24.50 -50.39 -34.10
C ASP A 89 -25.16 -49.18 -33.39
N GLY A 90 -25.97 -48.44 -34.15
CA GLY A 90 -26.81 -47.36 -33.65
C GLY A 90 -28.05 -47.89 -32.92
N GLY A 91 -28.98 -46.98 -32.61
CA GLY A 91 -30.17 -47.35 -31.84
C GLY A 91 -29.91 -47.49 -30.34
N GLY A 92 -30.78 -48.26 -29.69
CA GLY A 92 -30.74 -48.47 -28.24
C GLY A 92 -31.00 -47.20 -27.42
N ASN A 93 -30.62 -47.24 -26.14
CA ASN A 93 -30.88 -46.16 -25.20
C ASN A 93 -29.91 -44.97 -25.39
N PRO A 94 -30.41 -43.73 -25.35
CA PRO A 94 -29.56 -42.54 -25.41
C PRO A 94 -28.65 -42.42 -24.17
N PRO A 95 -27.50 -41.73 -24.29
CA PRO A 95 -26.66 -41.39 -23.15
C PRO A 95 -27.43 -40.67 -22.05
N ALA A 96 -27.05 -40.87 -20.78
CA ALA A 96 -27.82 -40.43 -19.61
C ALA A 96 -28.30 -38.97 -19.65
N LYS A 97 -27.43 -38.05 -20.12
CA LYS A 97 -27.73 -36.63 -20.24
C LYS A 97 -28.82 -36.33 -21.28
N LEU A 98 -28.80 -37.03 -22.41
CA LEU A 98 -29.83 -36.91 -23.43
C LEU A 98 -31.12 -37.62 -23.00
N ALA A 99 -31.02 -38.75 -22.31
CA ALA A 99 -32.16 -39.47 -21.74
C ALA A 99 -32.97 -38.61 -20.76
N GLU A 100 -32.30 -37.83 -19.92
CA GLU A 100 -32.94 -36.88 -18.99
C GLU A 100 -33.69 -35.77 -19.74
N MET A 101 -33.08 -35.18 -20.77
CA MET A 101 -33.73 -34.15 -21.57
C MET A 101 -34.94 -34.68 -22.36
N LEU A 102 -34.84 -35.90 -22.88
CA LEU A 102 -35.96 -36.58 -23.53
C LEU A 102 -37.09 -36.83 -22.54
N LYS A 103 -36.77 -37.24 -21.31
CA LYS A 103 -37.74 -37.38 -20.23
C LYS A 103 -38.45 -36.06 -19.91
N GLU A 104 -37.70 -34.95 -19.83
CA GLU A 104 -38.28 -33.61 -19.56
C GLU A 104 -39.15 -33.07 -20.71
N SER A 105 -38.83 -33.45 -21.95
CA SER A 105 -39.49 -32.91 -23.15
C SER A 105 -40.67 -33.75 -23.63
N PHE A 106 -40.54 -35.08 -23.59
CA PHE A 106 -41.51 -36.03 -24.13
C PHE A 106 -42.13 -36.98 -23.11
N GLY A 107 -41.55 -37.07 -21.89
CA GLY A 107 -41.98 -38.03 -20.86
C GLY A 107 -41.05 -39.23 -20.71
N GLY A 108 -40.22 -39.51 -21.73
CA GLY A 108 -39.24 -40.58 -21.73
C GLY A 108 -38.69 -40.85 -23.13
N VAL A 109 -37.84 -41.87 -23.25
CA VAL A 109 -37.22 -42.27 -24.52
C VAL A 109 -38.26 -42.94 -25.44
N GLN A 110 -39.18 -43.70 -24.87
CA GLN A 110 -40.24 -44.37 -25.65
C GLN A 110 -41.21 -43.35 -26.23
N GLU A 111 -41.63 -42.35 -25.44
CA GLU A 111 -42.54 -41.29 -25.88
C GLU A 111 -41.90 -40.41 -26.95
N PHE A 112 -40.58 -40.20 -26.89
CA PHE A 112 -39.84 -39.61 -28.00
C PHE A 112 -39.87 -40.49 -29.25
N ALA A 113 -39.58 -41.79 -29.12
CA ALA A 113 -39.55 -42.71 -30.26
C ALA A 113 -40.93 -42.76 -30.95
N ASP A 114 -42.01 -42.78 -30.17
CA ASP A 114 -43.38 -42.74 -30.68
C ASP A 114 -43.67 -41.42 -31.41
N ALA A 115 -43.27 -40.28 -30.84
CA ALA A 115 -43.44 -38.96 -31.46
C ALA A 115 -42.62 -38.81 -32.76
N PHE A 116 -41.37 -39.30 -32.77
CA PHE A 116 -40.49 -39.27 -33.93
C PHE A 116 -41.00 -40.21 -35.03
N ALA A 117 -41.47 -41.40 -34.68
CA ALA A 117 -42.07 -42.34 -35.62
C ALA A 117 -43.37 -41.82 -36.22
N ALA A 118 -44.23 -41.19 -35.41
CA ALA A 118 -45.45 -40.54 -35.86
C ALA A 118 -45.14 -39.38 -36.83
N SER A 119 -44.11 -38.57 -36.55
CA SER A 119 -43.68 -37.48 -37.43
C SER A 119 -43.14 -37.98 -38.78
N GLY A 120 -42.29 -39.01 -38.78
CA GLY A 120 -41.71 -39.57 -40.01
C GLY A 120 -42.76 -40.27 -40.90
N THR A 121 -43.69 -41.00 -40.30
CA THR A 121 -44.76 -41.69 -41.03
C THR A 121 -45.92 -40.78 -41.44
N GLY A 122 -46.25 -39.79 -40.61
CA GLY A 122 -47.30 -38.82 -40.87
C GLY A 122 -46.94 -37.73 -41.89
N HIS A 123 -45.67 -37.59 -42.23
CA HIS A 123 -45.23 -36.63 -43.26
C HIS A 123 -45.68 -37.07 -44.66
N PHE A 124 -46.66 -36.40 -45.24
CA PHE A 124 -47.15 -36.76 -46.57
C PHE A 124 -46.19 -36.30 -47.69
N GLY A 125 -45.81 -37.23 -48.57
CA GLY A 125 -44.87 -36.97 -49.67
C GLY A 125 -43.41 -37.06 -49.24
N SER A 126 -42.59 -36.19 -49.82
CA SER A 126 -41.13 -36.12 -49.64
C SER A 126 -40.74 -35.11 -48.58
N GLY A 127 -39.84 -35.49 -47.67
CA GLY A 127 -39.37 -34.58 -46.62
C GLY A 127 -38.47 -35.25 -45.59
N TRP A 128 -38.35 -34.60 -44.44
CA TRP A 128 -37.40 -34.95 -43.38
C TRP A 128 -38.08 -34.88 -42.01
N ALA A 129 -37.75 -35.78 -41.09
CA ALA A 129 -38.14 -35.70 -39.69
C ALA A 129 -36.93 -35.31 -38.83
N TRP A 130 -37.10 -34.36 -37.91
CA TRP A 130 -35.99 -33.75 -37.14
C TRP A 130 -36.24 -33.83 -35.65
N LEU A 131 -35.19 -34.15 -34.90
CA LEU A 131 -35.10 -33.84 -33.48
C LEU A 131 -34.29 -32.54 -33.38
N LEU A 132 -34.87 -31.52 -32.76
CA LEU A 132 -34.22 -30.24 -32.55
C LEU A 132 -34.32 -29.79 -31.09
N TYR A 133 -33.40 -28.91 -30.69
CA TYR A 133 -33.52 -28.14 -29.46
C TYR A 133 -34.11 -26.77 -29.81
N ASP A 134 -35.30 -26.48 -29.28
CA ASP A 134 -35.90 -25.16 -29.39
C ASP A 134 -35.33 -24.25 -28.30
N ARG A 135 -34.55 -23.24 -28.69
CA ARG A 135 -33.93 -22.30 -27.76
C ARG A 135 -34.94 -21.41 -27.06
N ASN A 136 -36.13 -21.21 -27.62
CA ASN A 136 -37.15 -20.37 -27.01
C ASN A 136 -37.84 -21.08 -25.86
N SER A 137 -38.23 -22.35 -26.03
CA SER A 137 -38.83 -23.16 -24.97
C SER A 137 -37.79 -23.82 -24.05
N GLY A 138 -36.54 -23.97 -24.51
CA GLY A 138 -35.48 -24.68 -23.79
C GLY A 138 -35.69 -26.20 -23.77
N LYS A 139 -36.55 -26.74 -24.65
CA LYS A 139 -36.92 -28.16 -24.71
C LYS A 139 -36.57 -28.79 -26.05
N LEU A 140 -36.51 -30.12 -26.07
CA LEU A 140 -36.43 -30.89 -27.30
C LEU A 140 -37.79 -30.94 -27.99
N GLN A 141 -37.80 -30.87 -29.32
CA GLN A 141 -39.01 -30.97 -30.13
C GLN A 141 -38.77 -31.86 -31.35
N VAL A 142 -39.83 -32.55 -31.78
CA VAL A 142 -39.88 -33.29 -33.03
C VAL A 142 -40.68 -32.49 -34.04
N VAL A 143 -40.11 -32.26 -35.22
CA VAL A 143 -40.80 -31.58 -36.33
C VAL A 143 -40.51 -32.30 -37.64
N SER A 144 -41.40 -32.18 -38.62
CA SER A 144 -41.13 -32.62 -39.99
C SER A 144 -41.12 -31.44 -40.95
N THR A 145 -40.26 -31.45 -41.96
CA THR A 145 -40.17 -30.41 -42.98
C THR A 145 -40.36 -30.99 -44.39
N PRO A 146 -41.07 -30.28 -45.29
CA PRO A 146 -41.31 -30.76 -46.65
C PRO A 146 -40.10 -30.55 -47.55
N ASN A 147 -39.92 -31.47 -48.50
CA ASN A 147 -38.93 -31.44 -49.56
C ASN A 147 -37.49 -31.19 -49.04
N ALA A 148 -36.95 -30.00 -49.28
CA ALA A 148 -35.58 -29.60 -48.93
C ALA A 148 -35.54 -28.62 -47.75
N GLU A 149 -36.69 -28.27 -47.17
CA GLU A 149 -36.72 -27.38 -46.01
C GLU A 149 -36.04 -28.03 -44.80
N SER A 150 -35.40 -27.22 -43.96
CA SER A 150 -34.73 -27.69 -42.75
C SER A 150 -34.87 -26.68 -41.61
N PRO A 151 -34.67 -27.11 -40.35
CA PRO A 151 -34.74 -26.22 -39.19
C PRO A 151 -33.77 -25.04 -39.22
N LEU A 152 -32.76 -25.02 -40.11
CA LEU A 152 -31.87 -23.86 -40.31
C LEU A 152 -32.64 -22.59 -40.70
N LEU A 153 -33.80 -22.73 -41.35
CA LEU A 153 -34.63 -21.62 -41.79
C LEU A 153 -35.50 -21.04 -40.67
N THR A 154 -35.58 -21.72 -39.53
CA THR A 154 -36.38 -21.29 -38.38
C THR A 154 -35.47 -20.78 -37.26
N SER A 155 -35.54 -19.48 -36.98
CA SER A 155 -34.74 -18.85 -35.93
C SER A 155 -35.05 -19.46 -34.56
N GLY A 156 -34.00 -19.79 -33.81
CA GLY A 156 -34.12 -20.40 -32.47
C GLY A 156 -34.19 -21.93 -32.46
N CYS A 157 -34.35 -22.59 -33.61
CA CYS A 157 -34.33 -24.04 -33.71
C CYS A 157 -32.91 -24.55 -34.00
N TYR A 158 -32.43 -25.52 -33.20
CA TYR A 158 -31.11 -26.12 -33.41
C TYR A 158 -31.23 -27.62 -33.71
N PRO A 159 -31.00 -28.08 -34.96
CA PRO A 159 -31.17 -29.47 -35.34
C PRO A 159 -30.13 -30.38 -34.68
N LEU A 160 -30.56 -31.53 -34.18
CA LEU A 160 -29.73 -32.52 -33.48
C LEU A 160 -29.66 -33.84 -34.26
N LEU A 161 -30.79 -34.32 -34.76
CA LEU A 161 -30.88 -35.51 -35.61
C LEU A 161 -31.87 -35.26 -36.74
N THR A 162 -31.67 -35.98 -37.85
CA THR A 162 -32.63 -36.03 -38.96
C THR A 162 -32.81 -37.46 -39.47
N MET A 163 -33.98 -37.73 -40.03
CA MET A 163 -34.31 -38.95 -40.75
C MET A 163 -34.93 -38.58 -42.10
N ASP A 164 -34.30 -39.06 -43.17
CA ASP A 164 -34.83 -38.91 -44.52
C ASP A 164 -36.08 -39.77 -44.70
N VAL A 165 -37.20 -39.17 -45.11
CA VAL A 165 -38.44 -39.88 -45.44
C VAL A 165 -38.85 -39.69 -46.90
N TRP A 166 -37.95 -39.20 -47.76
CA TRP A 166 -38.09 -39.36 -49.21
C TRP A 166 -38.09 -40.85 -49.56
N GLU A 167 -38.91 -41.25 -50.53
CA GLU A 167 -39.05 -42.68 -50.87
C GLU A 167 -37.70 -43.32 -51.22
N HIS A 168 -36.82 -42.60 -51.93
CA HIS A 168 -35.51 -43.13 -52.31
C HIS A 168 -34.60 -43.46 -51.11
N ALA A 169 -34.89 -42.96 -49.91
CA ALA A 169 -34.13 -43.26 -48.70
C ALA A 169 -34.38 -44.67 -48.16
N TYR A 170 -35.47 -45.33 -48.57
CA TYR A 170 -35.85 -46.64 -48.06
C TYR A 170 -36.43 -47.60 -49.11
N TYR A 171 -36.81 -47.13 -50.30
CA TYR A 171 -37.61 -47.93 -51.24
C TYR A 171 -36.93 -49.22 -51.69
N LEU A 172 -35.60 -49.23 -51.88
CA LEU A 172 -34.89 -50.42 -52.33
C LEU A 172 -34.90 -51.57 -51.32
N ASP A 173 -35.03 -51.25 -50.03
CA ASP A 173 -34.97 -52.23 -48.94
C ASP A 173 -36.36 -52.48 -48.31
N TYR A 174 -37.23 -51.47 -48.31
CA TYR A 174 -38.52 -51.47 -47.60
C TYR A 174 -39.73 -51.18 -48.49
N LEU A 175 -39.53 -50.92 -49.79
CA LEU A 175 -40.59 -50.58 -50.75
C LEU A 175 -41.51 -49.46 -50.21
N ASN A 176 -42.82 -49.66 -50.24
CA ASN A 176 -43.82 -48.71 -49.73
C ASN A 176 -44.00 -48.76 -48.20
N VAL A 177 -43.27 -49.62 -47.48
CA VAL A 177 -43.46 -49.84 -46.04
C VAL A 177 -42.60 -48.87 -45.22
N ARG A 178 -42.86 -47.56 -45.35
CA ARG A 178 -42.11 -46.49 -44.66
C ARG A 178 -42.04 -46.71 -43.15
N LYS A 179 -43.13 -47.16 -42.52
CA LYS A 179 -43.15 -47.44 -41.06
C LYS A 179 -42.06 -48.42 -40.64
N LYS A 180 -41.82 -49.46 -41.44
CA LYS A 180 -40.79 -50.47 -41.14
C LYS A 180 -39.38 -49.87 -41.19
N TYR A 181 -39.11 -49.00 -42.15
CA TYR A 181 -37.84 -48.26 -42.22
C TYR A 181 -37.66 -47.32 -41.02
N VAL A 182 -38.71 -46.58 -40.64
CA VAL A 182 -38.68 -45.67 -39.48
C VAL A 182 -38.39 -46.43 -38.18
N ASP A 183 -38.99 -47.61 -38.00
CA ASP A 183 -38.77 -48.46 -36.84
C ASP A 183 -37.32 -48.97 -36.80
N VAL A 184 -36.81 -49.46 -37.94
CA VAL A 184 -35.40 -49.87 -38.06
C VAL A 184 -34.45 -48.70 -37.81
N PHE A 185 -34.78 -47.49 -38.27
CA PHE A 185 -33.95 -46.31 -38.03
C PHE A 185 -33.82 -46.01 -36.53
N LEU A 186 -34.92 -46.03 -35.79
CA LEU A 186 -34.94 -45.78 -34.34
C LEU A 186 -34.30 -46.91 -33.53
N GLU A 187 -34.50 -48.17 -33.93
CA GLU A 187 -34.02 -49.32 -33.17
C GLU A 187 -32.54 -49.64 -33.41
N HIS A 188 -32.02 -49.32 -34.61
CA HIS A 188 -30.73 -49.86 -35.06
C HIS A 188 -29.76 -48.86 -35.70
N LEU A 189 -30.22 -47.66 -36.10
CA LEU A 189 -29.38 -46.73 -36.87
C LEU A 189 -29.11 -45.40 -36.16
N ILE A 190 -30.08 -44.87 -35.41
CA ILE A 190 -30.00 -43.54 -34.79
C ILE A 190 -28.71 -43.35 -33.98
N ASN A 191 -28.02 -42.24 -34.24
CA ASN A 191 -26.74 -41.92 -33.64
C ASN A 191 -26.87 -40.93 -32.47
N TRP A 192 -27.09 -41.46 -31.28
CA TRP A 192 -27.21 -40.63 -30.08
C TRP A 192 -25.94 -39.85 -29.71
N ASP A 193 -24.76 -40.35 -30.09
CA ASP A 193 -23.49 -39.66 -29.81
C ASP A 193 -23.39 -38.37 -30.63
N PHE A 194 -23.84 -38.39 -31.88
CA PHE A 194 -23.90 -37.19 -32.71
C PHE A 194 -24.89 -36.16 -32.14
N ALA A 195 -26.07 -36.60 -31.68
CA ALA A 195 -27.05 -35.73 -31.03
C ALA A 195 -26.48 -35.06 -29.77
N LEU A 196 -25.77 -35.83 -28.94
CA LEU A 196 -25.13 -35.33 -27.73
C LEU A 196 -23.97 -34.38 -28.07
N GLN A 197 -23.11 -34.73 -29.03
CA GLN A 197 -22.01 -33.89 -29.48
C GLN A 197 -22.52 -32.55 -30.03
N ARG A 198 -23.62 -32.56 -30.79
CA ARG A 198 -24.29 -31.35 -31.31
C ARG A 198 -24.81 -30.47 -30.17
N LEU A 199 -25.47 -31.06 -29.18
CA LEU A 199 -25.90 -30.35 -27.97
C LEU A 199 -24.69 -29.73 -27.26
N GLU A 200 -23.63 -30.49 -27.03
CA GLU A 200 -22.44 -30.03 -26.31
C GLU A 200 -21.66 -28.95 -27.04
N THR A 201 -21.47 -29.10 -28.35
CA THR A 201 -20.79 -28.10 -29.20
C THR A 201 -21.58 -26.79 -29.23
N ALA A 202 -22.90 -26.85 -29.22
CA ALA A 202 -23.75 -25.67 -29.11
C ALA A 202 -23.85 -25.12 -27.68
N GLY A 203 -23.27 -25.82 -26.69
CA GLY A 203 -23.43 -25.52 -25.27
C GLY A 203 -24.89 -25.69 -24.79
N LEU A 204 -25.72 -26.43 -25.50
CA LEU A 204 -27.13 -26.71 -25.22
C LEU A 204 -27.26 -28.05 -24.46
N GLY A 205 -28.35 -28.24 -23.72
CA GLY A 205 -28.60 -29.49 -22.99
C GLY A 205 -27.91 -29.64 -21.62
N ARG A 206 -28.10 -28.65 -20.74
CA ARG A 206 -27.68 -28.75 -19.33
C ARG A 206 -28.94 -28.94 -18.47
N THR A 207 -28.91 -29.90 -17.55
CA THR A 207 -30.03 -30.28 -16.66
C THR A 207 -30.64 -29.08 -15.93
N ALA A 208 -31.92 -29.13 -15.55
CA ALA A 208 -32.63 -28.04 -14.86
C ALA A 208 -31.90 -27.50 -13.60
N ALA A 209 -31.09 -28.34 -12.93
CA ALA A 209 -30.21 -27.92 -11.83
C ALA A 209 -29.07 -26.97 -12.28
N THR A 210 -28.61 -27.12 -13.52
CA THR A 210 -27.59 -26.31 -14.17
C THR A 210 -28.18 -25.08 -14.86
N THR A 211 -29.43 -25.13 -15.34
CA THR A 211 -30.15 -23.98 -15.92
C THR A 211 -30.42 -22.91 -14.85
N ARG A 212 -30.67 -23.32 -13.60
CA ARG A 212 -30.72 -22.40 -12.45
C ARG A 212 -29.38 -21.70 -12.18
N LYS A 213 -28.25 -22.38 -12.43
CA LYS A 213 -26.91 -21.79 -12.32
C LYS A 213 -26.51 -20.98 -13.56
N ARG A 214 -26.98 -21.29 -14.77
CA ARG A 214 -26.66 -20.52 -15.99
C ARG A 214 -27.49 -19.26 -16.12
N GLY A 215 -28.76 -19.26 -15.71
CA GLY A 215 -29.50 -18.01 -15.50
C GLY A 215 -28.84 -17.12 -14.45
N VAL A 216 -28.09 -17.70 -13.49
CA VAL A 216 -27.25 -16.93 -12.56
C VAL A 216 -25.95 -16.51 -13.21
N VAL A 217 -25.23 -17.36 -13.96
CA VAL A 217 -23.94 -17.05 -14.62
C VAL A 217 -24.09 -16.10 -15.82
N GLU A 218 -25.17 -16.16 -16.59
CA GLU A 218 -25.51 -15.19 -17.65
C GLU A 218 -26.07 -13.88 -17.07
N ARG A 219 -26.54 -13.90 -15.82
CA ARG A 219 -26.79 -12.69 -15.00
C ARG A 219 -25.55 -12.26 -14.22
N GLU A 220 -24.51 -13.07 -14.11
CA GLU A 220 -23.26 -12.71 -13.46
C GLU A 220 -22.49 -11.83 -14.42
N CYS A 221 -22.61 -10.54 -14.16
CA CYS A 221 -21.76 -9.56 -14.79
C CYS A 221 -20.36 -9.69 -14.19
N HIS A 222 -19.38 -10.08 -15.02
CA HIS A 222 -17.98 -10.11 -14.60
C HIS A 222 -17.57 -8.72 -14.09
N GLU A 223 -16.83 -8.64 -12.98
CA GLU A 223 -16.52 -7.38 -12.30
C GLU A 223 -15.83 -6.36 -13.23
N ALA A 224 -15.03 -6.85 -14.18
CA ALA A 224 -14.45 -6.07 -15.28
C ALA A 224 -15.44 -5.17 -16.03
N HIS A 225 -16.74 -5.49 -16.07
CA HIS A 225 -17.77 -4.62 -16.66
C HIS A 225 -17.92 -3.29 -15.90
N PHE A 226 -17.79 -3.31 -14.58
CA PHE A 226 -17.90 -2.13 -13.73
C PHE A 226 -16.58 -1.35 -13.63
N LEU A 227 -15.48 -1.92 -14.12
CA LEU A 227 -14.16 -1.29 -14.11
C LEU A 227 -13.95 -0.48 -15.40
N PRO A 228 -13.70 0.83 -15.31
CA PRO A 228 -13.61 1.70 -16.48
C PRO A 228 -12.25 1.62 -17.17
N TYR A 229 -11.28 0.85 -16.66
CA TYR A 229 -9.89 0.88 -17.08
C TYR A 229 -9.64 -0.01 -18.30
N LEU A 230 -8.85 0.46 -19.27
CA LEU A 230 -8.50 -0.30 -20.46
C LEU A 230 -7.02 -0.69 -20.46
N GLU A 231 -6.11 0.27 -20.58
CA GLU A 231 -4.67 -0.01 -20.63
C GLU A 231 -3.83 1.20 -20.21
N HIS A 232 -2.51 1.02 -20.14
CA HIS A 232 -1.57 2.12 -19.92
C HIS A 232 -1.32 2.88 -21.23
N TRP A 233 -1.53 4.20 -21.21
CA TRP A 233 -1.12 5.07 -22.32
C TRP A 233 0.40 5.29 -22.31
N ASN A 234 0.96 5.47 -21.11
CA ASN A 234 2.39 5.52 -20.87
C ASN A 234 2.69 5.00 -19.44
N SER A 235 3.92 5.20 -18.96
CA SER A 235 4.35 4.69 -17.65
C SER A 235 3.55 5.26 -16.47
N THR A 236 2.90 6.41 -16.59
CA THR A 236 2.20 7.09 -15.48
C THR A 236 0.74 7.42 -15.74
N THR A 237 0.26 7.19 -16.96
CA THR A 237 -1.10 7.55 -17.41
C THR A 237 -1.86 6.33 -17.86
N LEU A 238 -3.12 6.26 -17.45
CA LEU A 238 -4.03 5.17 -17.75
C LEU A 238 -5.21 5.68 -18.57
N ILE A 239 -5.60 4.93 -19.61
CA ILE A 239 -6.77 5.23 -20.44
C ILE A 239 -7.96 4.35 -20.02
N THR A 240 -9.15 4.95 -20.02
CA THR A 240 -10.42 4.29 -19.69
C THR A 240 -11.16 3.86 -20.96
N LYS A 241 -12.08 2.91 -20.82
CA LYS A 241 -13.00 2.42 -21.87
C LYS A 241 -13.90 3.52 -22.43
N ASP A 242 -14.15 4.57 -21.66
CA ASP A 242 -14.91 5.75 -22.06
C ASP A 242 -14.02 6.87 -22.63
N GLY A 243 -12.75 6.57 -22.97
CA GLY A 243 -11.84 7.55 -23.59
C GLY A 243 -11.42 8.71 -22.68
N CYS A 244 -11.60 8.57 -21.36
CA CYS A 244 -11.00 9.45 -20.36
C CYS A 244 -9.57 9.00 -20.04
N MET A 245 -8.71 9.93 -19.65
CA MET A 245 -7.37 9.62 -19.13
C MET A 245 -7.27 9.99 -17.65
N LEU A 246 -6.47 9.24 -16.90
CA LEU A 246 -6.22 9.51 -15.50
C LEU A 246 -4.75 9.32 -15.12
N LYS A 247 -4.34 10.10 -14.11
CA LYS A 247 -3.05 9.99 -13.42
C LYS A 247 -3.28 9.91 -11.92
N VAL A 248 -2.48 9.11 -11.22
CA VAL A 248 -2.59 8.91 -9.77
C VAL A 248 -1.34 9.46 -9.07
N ILE A 249 -1.56 10.30 -8.06
CA ILE A 249 -0.54 10.91 -7.22
C ILE A 249 -0.67 10.32 -5.83
N LYS A 250 0.40 9.76 -5.29
CA LYS A 250 0.50 9.35 -3.89
C LYS A 250 1.04 10.50 -3.06
N LEU A 251 0.45 10.76 -1.89
CA LEU A 251 0.92 11.75 -0.94
C LEU A 251 1.49 11.06 0.31
N SER A 252 2.51 11.66 0.91
CA SER A 252 2.91 11.30 2.28
C SER A 252 1.93 11.90 3.29
N GLY A 253 1.40 13.08 2.97
CA GLY A 253 0.46 13.84 3.80
C GLY A 253 1.15 14.96 4.58
N TYR A 254 0.35 15.89 5.09
CA TYR A 254 0.84 17.01 5.90
C TYR A 254 0.76 16.68 7.40
N ALA A 255 1.83 17.01 8.13
CA ALA A 255 1.98 16.74 9.56
C ALA A 255 1.14 17.72 10.39
N PHE A 256 -0.11 17.39 10.63
CA PHE A 256 -1.09 18.31 11.21
C PHE A 256 -0.99 18.44 12.74
N GLU A 257 -0.48 17.42 13.45
CA GLU A 257 -0.45 17.45 14.93
C GLU A 257 0.47 18.54 15.49
N THR A 258 1.52 18.87 14.75
CA THR A 258 2.56 19.83 15.15
C THR A 258 2.48 21.16 14.40
N ALA A 259 1.58 21.27 13.42
CA ALA A 259 1.37 22.49 12.65
C ALA A 259 0.49 23.48 13.42
N ASP A 260 0.76 24.77 13.26
CA ASP A 260 -0.07 25.82 13.84
C ASP A 260 -1.38 25.99 13.05
N ASP A 261 -2.44 26.49 13.70
CA ASP A 261 -3.75 26.67 13.07
C ASP A 261 -3.69 27.62 11.85
N GLU A 262 -2.79 28.60 11.89
CA GLU A 262 -2.53 29.51 10.77
C GLU A 262 -1.94 28.77 9.57
N ASP A 263 -0.96 27.88 9.80
CA ASP A 263 -0.37 27.05 8.74
C ASP A 263 -1.42 26.13 8.11
N LEU A 264 -2.27 25.50 8.93
CA LEU A 264 -3.38 24.67 8.44
C LEU A 264 -4.35 25.47 7.56
N SER A 265 -4.63 26.72 7.94
CA SER A 265 -5.46 27.64 7.16
C SER A 265 -4.81 28.08 5.84
N ILE A 266 -3.49 28.36 5.86
CA ILE A 266 -2.70 28.67 4.67
C ILE A 266 -2.73 27.47 3.72
N GLN A 267 -2.50 26.26 4.22
CA GLN A 267 -2.55 25.04 3.42
C GLN A 267 -3.94 24.80 2.83
N ASN A 268 -5.02 25.08 3.58
CA ASN A 268 -6.38 25.01 3.07
C ASN A 268 -6.63 26.01 1.93
N SER A 269 -6.10 27.22 2.06
CA SER A 269 -6.19 28.26 1.04
C SER A 269 -5.43 27.88 -0.24
N ILE A 270 -4.23 27.30 -0.10
CA ILE A 270 -3.44 26.75 -1.21
C ILE A 270 -4.24 25.66 -1.94
N ARG A 271 -4.80 24.68 -1.22
CA ARG A 271 -5.64 23.62 -1.80
C ARG A 271 -6.85 24.20 -2.56
N ASN A 272 -7.55 25.16 -1.97
CA ASN A 272 -8.67 25.84 -2.65
C ASN A 272 -8.21 26.55 -3.93
N GLN A 273 -7.05 27.22 -3.91
CA GLN A 273 -6.49 27.85 -5.11
C GLN A 273 -6.12 26.82 -6.20
N THR A 274 -5.53 25.68 -5.83
CA THR A 274 -5.24 24.59 -6.77
C THR A 274 -6.51 24.11 -7.44
N LEU A 275 -7.55 23.80 -6.66
CA LEU A 275 -8.84 23.32 -7.16
C LEU A 275 -9.50 24.34 -8.10
N ARG A 276 -9.46 25.63 -7.76
CA ARG A 276 -10.00 26.70 -8.61
C ARG A 276 -9.29 26.79 -9.96
N SER A 277 -7.98 26.61 -9.98
CA SER A 277 -7.19 26.66 -11.22
C SER A 277 -7.56 25.54 -12.22
N MET A 278 -8.21 24.48 -11.72
CA MET A 278 -8.67 23.31 -12.49
C MET A 278 -10.19 23.30 -12.73
N SER A 279 -10.87 24.44 -12.54
CA SER A 279 -12.34 24.54 -12.51
C SER A 279 -13.08 24.25 -13.82
N SER A 280 -12.40 23.78 -14.86
CA SER A 280 -13.06 23.32 -16.09
C SER A 280 -13.92 22.08 -15.79
N SER A 281 -15.13 22.03 -16.33
CA SER A 281 -16.06 20.89 -16.20
C SER A 281 -15.53 19.58 -16.81
N SER A 282 -14.41 19.66 -17.52
CA SER A 282 -13.75 18.54 -18.17
C SER A 282 -12.83 17.74 -17.24
N PHE A 283 -12.55 18.25 -16.04
CA PHE A 283 -11.78 17.56 -15.02
C PHE A 283 -12.67 16.98 -13.92
N GLY A 284 -12.18 15.89 -13.32
CA GLY A 284 -12.67 15.34 -12.08
C GLY A 284 -11.50 14.90 -11.21
N LEU A 285 -11.70 14.97 -9.91
CA LEU A 285 -10.70 14.58 -8.91
C LEU A 285 -11.26 13.47 -8.04
N TYR A 286 -10.39 12.55 -7.64
CA TYR A 286 -10.67 11.61 -6.57
C TYR A 286 -9.61 11.76 -5.49
N PHE A 287 -10.03 11.64 -4.23
CA PHE A 287 -9.17 11.61 -3.07
C PHE A 287 -9.45 10.32 -2.31
N HIS A 288 -8.40 9.56 -2.04
CA HIS A 288 -8.51 8.28 -1.32
C HIS A 288 -7.63 8.31 -0.08
N ILE A 289 -8.20 7.87 1.05
CA ILE A 289 -7.47 7.54 2.27
C ILE A 289 -7.64 6.04 2.47
N ILE A 290 -6.58 5.27 2.24
CA ILE A 290 -6.57 3.82 2.43
C ILE A 290 -5.87 3.54 3.75
N ARG A 291 -6.63 3.16 4.77
CA ARG A 291 -6.12 2.69 6.05
C ARG A 291 -6.10 1.18 6.09
N ARG A 292 -4.92 0.62 6.31
CA ARG A 292 -4.69 -0.83 6.31
C ARG A 292 -3.94 -1.28 7.55
N ARG A 293 -4.20 -2.51 7.97
CA ARG A 293 -3.41 -3.19 8.99
C ARG A 293 -2.05 -3.51 8.39
N LYS A 294 -1.00 -3.22 9.15
CA LYS A 294 0.38 -3.48 8.76
C LYS A 294 1.13 -3.98 9.98
N ASP A 295 1.66 -5.19 9.89
CA ASP A 295 2.48 -5.75 10.96
C ASP A 295 3.78 -4.95 11.09
N ALA A 296 3.92 -4.24 12.21
CA ALA A 296 5.09 -3.44 12.52
C ALA A 296 6.39 -4.26 12.54
N PHE A 297 6.31 -5.58 12.77
CA PHE A 297 7.44 -6.49 12.93
C PHE A 297 7.65 -7.47 11.76
N SER A 298 6.91 -7.34 10.66
CA SER A 298 6.93 -8.27 9.49
C SER A 298 8.25 -8.37 8.73
N HIS A 299 9.25 -7.56 9.06
CA HIS A 299 10.49 -7.43 8.30
C HIS A 299 11.70 -7.90 9.11
N GLY A 300 12.66 -8.54 8.43
CA GLY A 300 13.90 -9.09 9.00
C GLY A 300 14.76 -8.13 9.86
N PHE A 301 14.44 -6.84 9.85
CA PHE A 301 15.05 -5.80 10.69
C PHE A 301 14.73 -5.95 12.19
N ALA A 302 13.64 -6.63 12.54
CA ALA A 302 13.25 -6.88 13.93
C ALA A 302 13.35 -8.37 14.34
N SER A 303 13.65 -9.28 13.42
CA SER A 303 13.66 -10.74 13.68
C SER A 303 15.04 -11.32 14.00
N GLY A 304 16.12 -10.55 13.84
CA GLY A 304 17.48 -11.01 14.15
C GLY A 304 17.73 -11.14 15.65
N LYS A 305 18.44 -12.21 16.06
CA LYS A 305 18.96 -12.39 17.41
C LYS A 305 20.01 -11.31 17.69
N LEU A 306 19.88 -10.58 18.80
CA LEU A 306 20.87 -9.58 19.21
C LEU A 306 22.10 -10.26 19.86
N SER A 307 23.25 -9.59 19.79
CA SER A 307 24.52 -10.14 20.29
C SER A 307 24.62 -10.22 21.81
N ASN A 308 23.83 -9.40 22.53
CA ASN A 308 23.77 -9.41 24.00
C ASN A 308 22.45 -10.04 24.48
N ALA A 309 22.52 -10.88 25.52
CA ALA A 309 21.38 -11.64 26.03
C ALA A 309 20.28 -10.76 26.65
N PHE A 310 20.65 -9.75 27.43
CA PHE A 310 19.69 -8.79 27.99
C PHE A 310 18.99 -8.01 26.87
N ALA A 311 19.75 -7.50 25.91
CA ALA A 311 19.18 -6.81 24.76
C ALA A 311 18.21 -7.72 23.98
N ASP A 312 18.62 -8.96 23.68
CA ASP A 312 17.75 -9.90 22.98
C ASP A 312 16.45 -10.18 23.75
N ALA A 313 16.54 -10.36 25.08
CA ALA A 313 15.38 -10.55 25.94
C ALA A 313 14.40 -9.36 25.90
N VAL A 314 14.89 -8.14 26.02
CA VAL A 314 14.05 -6.92 25.91
C VAL A 314 13.42 -6.82 24.52
N ASN A 315 14.14 -7.15 23.46
CA ASN A 315 13.61 -7.16 22.10
C ASN A 315 12.52 -8.23 21.91
N VAL A 316 12.69 -9.42 22.48
CA VAL A 316 11.67 -10.48 22.49
C VAL A 316 10.40 -10.00 23.22
N GLN A 317 10.53 -9.53 24.46
CA GLN A 317 9.38 -9.08 25.26
C GLN A 317 8.65 -7.89 24.62
N TRP A 318 9.39 -6.92 24.07
CA TRP A 318 8.81 -5.78 23.36
C TRP A 318 8.01 -6.25 22.14
N ARG A 319 8.51 -7.23 21.37
CA ARG A 319 7.79 -7.82 20.24
C ARG A 319 6.54 -8.54 20.70
N GLU A 320 6.63 -9.47 21.65
CA GLU A 320 5.48 -10.23 22.15
C GLU A 320 4.35 -9.29 22.63
N LYS A 321 4.70 -8.22 23.35
CA LYS A 321 3.74 -7.20 23.80
C LYS A 321 3.02 -6.49 22.65
N HIS A 322 3.70 -6.21 21.55
CA HIS A 322 3.17 -5.40 20.46
C HIS A 322 2.71 -6.22 19.23
N MET A 323 3.03 -7.51 19.15
CA MET A 323 2.60 -8.40 18.07
C MET A 323 1.08 -8.56 18.00
N THR A 324 0.40 -8.51 19.15
CA THR A 324 -1.07 -8.63 19.21
C THR A 324 -1.80 -7.32 18.91
N LYS A 325 -1.09 -6.17 19.00
CA LYS A 325 -1.70 -4.86 18.75
C LYS A 325 -1.78 -4.59 17.25
N PRO A 326 -2.98 -4.34 16.70
CA PRO A 326 -3.12 -3.92 15.31
C PRO A 326 -2.32 -2.63 15.10
N SER A 327 -1.34 -2.67 14.22
CA SER A 327 -0.69 -1.45 13.72
C SER A 327 -1.32 -1.10 12.37
N PHE A 328 -1.54 0.19 12.13
CA PHE A 328 -2.18 0.67 10.91
C PHE A 328 -1.28 1.64 10.16
N ALA A 329 -1.38 1.61 8.84
CA ALA A 329 -0.76 2.59 7.95
C ALA A 329 -1.84 3.28 7.13
N ASN A 330 -1.71 4.59 6.96
CA ASN A 330 -2.60 5.40 6.13
C ASN A 330 -1.84 5.79 4.85
N GLU A 331 -2.44 5.51 3.70
CA GLU A 331 -1.91 5.89 2.40
C GLU A 331 -2.90 6.83 1.72
N LEU A 332 -2.39 7.98 1.26
CA LEU A 332 -3.18 9.05 0.66
C LEU A 332 -2.95 9.09 -0.85
N TYR A 333 -4.02 9.21 -1.63
CA TYR A 333 -3.95 9.30 -3.08
C TYR A 333 -4.86 10.40 -3.62
N ILE A 334 -4.40 11.08 -4.66
CA ILE A 334 -5.18 11.98 -5.49
C ILE A 334 -5.16 11.44 -6.91
N THR A 335 -6.33 11.20 -7.51
CA THR A 335 -6.42 10.86 -8.93
C THR A 335 -6.99 12.04 -9.69
N VAL A 336 -6.28 12.48 -10.73
CA VAL A 336 -6.75 13.50 -11.67
C VAL A 336 -7.32 12.77 -12.89
N VAL A 337 -8.57 13.07 -13.24
CA VAL A 337 -9.28 12.47 -14.37
C VAL A 337 -9.64 13.57 -15.37
N ARG A 338 -9.28 13.38 -16.65
CA ARG A 338 -9.67 14.24 -17.76
C ARG A 338 -10.67 13.52 -18.66
N ASP A 339 -11.87 14.06 -18.76
CA ASP A 339 -12.97 13.53 -19.57
C ASP A 339 -12.69 13.78 -21.06
N GLY A 340 -12.76 12.76 -21.92
CA GLY A 340 -12.45 12.90 -23.36
C GLY A 340 -13.50 13.65 -24.18
N GLY A 341 -14.69 13.90 -23.61
CA GLY A 341 -15.81 14.55 -24.31
C GLY A 341 -16.55 13.63 -25.29
N LYS A 342 -17.81 13.95 -25.61
CA LYS A 342 -18.71 13.07 -26.39
C LYS A 342 -18.15 12.58 -27.74
N LYS A 343 -17.32 13.39 -28.42
CA LYS A 343 -16.70 13.06 -29.71
C LYS A 343 -15.68 11.92 -29.62
N SER A 344 -14.88 11.84 -28.56
CA SER A 344 -13.88 10.78 -28.40
C SER A 344 -14.54 9.43 -28.10
N THR A 345 -15.62 9.44 -27.29
CA THR A 345 -16.45 8.25 -27.01
C THR A 345 -17.14 7.70 -28.26
N GLU A 346 -17.66 8.54 -29.15
CA GLU A 346 -18.27 8.10 -30.42
C GLU A 346 -17.23 7.50 -31.38
N LEU A 347 -16.03 8.08 -31.44
CA LEU A 347 -14.90 7.53 -32.20
C LEU A 347 -14.44 6.18 -31.64
N PHE A 348 -14.35 6.04 -30.32
CA PHE A 348 -13.93 4.81 -29.63
C PHE A 348 -14.94 3.67 -29.82
N VAL A 349 -16.25 3.96 -29.66
CA VAL A 349 -17.34 2.99 -29.91
C VAL A 349 -17.38 2.57 -31.38
N ASN A 350 -17.09 3.48 -32.32
CA ASN A 350 -17.02 3.16 -33.74
C ASN A 350 -15.78 2.34 -34.12
N LEU A 351 -14.65 2.52 -33.42
CA LEU A 351 -13.43 1.73 -33.62
C LEU A 351 -13.63 0.27 -33.16
N MET A 352 -14.24 0.08 -31.98
CA MET A 352 -14.61 -1.25 -31.47
C MET A 352 -15.66 -1.96 -32.35
N LYS A 353 -16.55 -1.20 -33.00
CA LYS A 353 -17.56 -1.75 -33.93
C LYS A 353 -17.05 -2.01 -35.35
N LYS A 354 -15.92 -1.42 -35.76
CA LYS A 354 -15.36 -1.56 -37.11
C LYS A 354 -13.92 -2.03 -37.06
N PHE A 355 -13.73 -3.31 -36.75
CA PHE A 355 -12.50 -4.06 -37.08
C PHE A 355 -12.38 -4.35 -38.60
N SER A 356 -12.84 -3.43 -39.45
CA SER A 356 -12.61 -3.45 -40.90
C SER A 356 -12.82 -2.04 -41.49
N LYS A 357 -11.76 -1.56 -42.16
CA LYS A 357 -11.62 -0.33 -42.98
C LYS A 357 -11.28 1.00 -42.29
N LYS A 358 -9.99 1.35 -42.42
CA LYS A 358 -9.38 2.69 -42.65
C LYS A 358 -10.33 3.90 -42.56
N VAL A 359 -10.41 4.51 -41.38
CA VAL A 359 -10.65 5.96 -41.20
C VAL A 359 -9.71 6.49 -40.09
N THR A 360 -8.82 7.40 -40.49
CA THR A 360 -7.95 8.34 -39.73
C THR A 360 -7.40 7.94 -38.35
N SER A 361 -6.26 7.22 -38.34
CA SER A 361 -5.44 7.00 -37.13
C SER A 361 -4.82 8.29 -36.57
N GLU A 362 -4.60 9.32 -37.40
CA GLU A 362 -3.92 10.57 -37.01
C GLU A 362 -4.77 11.46 -36.09
N ALA A 363 -6.04 11.69 -36.45
CA ALA A 363 -6.92 12.62 -35.73
C ALA A 363 -7.18 12.15 -34.28
N TRP A 364 -7.41 10.86 -34.10
CA TRP A 364 -7.57 10.26 -32.77
C TRP A 364 -6.30 10.38 -31.92
N LYS A 365 -5.12 10.13 -32.51
CA LYS A 365 -3.84 10.30 -31.81
C LYS A 365 -3.62 11.75 -31.38
N ASN A 366 -3.99 12.72 -32.21
CA ASN A 366 -3.88 14.14 -31.88
C ASN A 366 -4.85 14.54 -30.75
N ASP A 367 -6.10 14.09 -30.79
CA ASP A 367 -7.08 14.37 -29.74
C ASP A 367 -6.67 13.75 -28.39
N MET A 368 -6.21 12.50 -28.40
CA MET A 368 -5.70 11.83 -27.19
C MET A 368 -4.44 12.51 -26.64
N ARG A 369 -3.56 13.00 -27.52
CA ARG A 369 -2.38 13.76 -27.12
C ARG A 369 -2.74 15.09 -26.47
N ALA A 370 -3.73 15.82 -26.99
CA ALA A 370 -4.21 17.05 -26.36
C ALA A 370 -4.82 16.80 -24.97
N ILE A 371 -5.60 15.72 -24.83
CA ILE A 371 -6.15 15.29 -23.52
C ILE A 371 -5.02 14.95 -22.54
N TYR A 372 -3.98 14.28 -23.01
CA TYR A 372 -2.79 13.96 -22.22
C TYR A 372 -2.05 15.23 -21.78
N GLU A 373 -1.82 16.18 -22.69
CA GLU A 373 -1.13 17.45 -22.40
C GLU A 373 -1.90 18.29 -21.36
N ASP A 374 -3.24 18.39 -21.50
CA ASP A 374 -4.12 18.99 -20.50
C ASP A 374 -4.01 18.32 -19.11
N LEU A 375 -4.00 16.98 -19.10
CA LEU A 375 -3.92 16.17 -17.88
C LEU A 375 -2.55 16.29 -17.21
N GLU A 376 -1.48 16.32 -18.01
CA GLU A 376 -0.10 16.53 -17.57
C GLU A 376 0.06 17.89 -16.90
N GLU A 377 -0.43 18.96 -17.54
CA GLU A 377 -0.39 20.30 -16.98
C GLU A 377 -1.16 20.39 -15.65
N ALA A 378 -2.38 19.85 -15.61
CA ALA A 378 -3.20 19.81 -14.40
C ALA A 378 -2.51 19.03 -13.27
N THR A 379 -1.92 17.87 -13.58
CA THR A 379 -1.22 17.02 -12.61
C THR A 379 0.01 17.74 -12.05
N ASN A 380 0.81 18.37 -12.92
CA ASN A 380 2.00 19.13 -12.51
C ASN A 380 1.67 20.32 -11.61
N ARG A 381 0.51 20.98 -11.82
CA ARG A 381 0.01 22.02 -10.91
C ARG A 381 -0.33 21.45 -9.54
N VAL A 382 -1.00 20.29 -9.46
CA VAL A 382 -1.31 19.62 -8.19
C VAL A 382 -0.02 19.24 -7.45
N VAL A 383 0.93 18.59 -8.13
CA VAL A 383 2.23 18.19 -7.57
C VAL A 383 3.02 19.41 -7.09
N THR A 384 3.04 20.50 -7.85
CA THR A 384 3.77 21.72 -7.48
C THR A 384 3.11 22.45 -6.32
N SER A 385 1.78 22.55 -6.32
CA SER A 385 1.04 23.23 -5.26
C SER A 385 1.05 22.47 -3.94
N LEU A 386 1.14 21.14 -3.98
CA LEU A 386 1.14 20.28 -2.81
C LEU A 386 2.55 19.81 -2.41
N ARG A 387 3.63 20.51 -2.78
CA ARG A 387 5.02 20.10 -2.45
C ARG A 387 5.22 19.75 -0.97
N ASN A 388 4.58 20.48 -0.06
CA ASN A 388 4.66 20.24 1.39
C ASN A 388 4.03 18.90 1.84
N TYR A 389 3.28 18.22 0.97
CA TYR A 389 2.67 16.91 1.21
C TYR A 389 3.53 15.76 0.66
N ALA A 390 4.71 16.08 0.10
CA ALA A 390 5.60 15.17 -0.63
C ALA A 390 4.86 14.31 -1.68
N PRO A 391 4.27 14.95 -2.72
CA PRO A 391 3.52 14.27 -3.76
C PRO A 391 4.45 13.50 -4.69
N ARG A 392 4.04 12.29 -5.07
CA ARG A 392 4.74 11.43 -6.03
C ARG A 392 3.74 10.84 -7.01
N GLU A 393 3.97 11.06 -8.30
CA GLU A 393 3.21 10.40 -9.36
C GLU A 393 3.51 8.89 -9.36
N LEU A 394 2.46 8.08 -9.44
CA LEU A 394 2.60 6.63 -9.57
C LEU A 394 2.92 6.25 -11.01
N GLY A 395 3.76 5.24 -11.19
CA GLY A 395 4.06 4.74 -12.51
C GLY A 395 4.48 3.29 -12.55
N ILE A 396 5.23 2.92 -13.59
CA ILE A 396 5.81 1.59 -13.73
C ILE A 396 7.16 1.53 -13.00
N ARG A 397 7.27 0.60 -12.05
CA ARG A 397 8.49 0.32 -11.30
C ARG A 397 9.22 -0.88 -11.89
N GLN A 398 10.43 -0.66 -12.36
CA GLN A 398 11.31 -1.73 -12.85
C GLN A 398 11.98 -2.44 -11.67
N THR A 399 11.90 -3.76 -11.64
CA THR A 399 12.59 -4.58 -10.65
C THR A 399 13.32 -5.74 -11.34
N PRO A 400 14.31 -6.38 -10.69
CA PRO A 400 14.97 -7.56 -11.26
C PRO A 400 14.02 -8.71 -11.61
N SER A 401 12.82 -8.73 -11.01
CA SER A 401 11.78 -9.74 -11.24
C SER A 401 10.75 -9.35 -12.32
N GLY A 402 10.89 -8.18 -12.95
CA GLY A 402 9.98 -7.65 -13.97
C GLY A 402 9.47 -6.23 -13.69
N ASP A 403 8.64 -5.74 -14.61
CA ASP A 403 8.00 -4.42 -14.52
C ASP A 403 6.66 -4.53 -13.77
N PHE A 404 6.46 -3.68 -12.76
CA PHE A 404 5.26 -3.64 -11.92
C PHE A 404 4.54 -2.29 -12.04
N SER A 405 3.21 -2.28 -12.12
CA SER A 405 2.42 -1.05 -12.23
C SER A 405 1.86 -0.61 -10.88
N GLU A 406 2.38 0.49 -10.34
CA GLU A 406 1.92 1.04 -9.06
C GLU A 406 0.46 1.55 -9.13
N ILE A 407 0.01 1.99 -10.32
CA ILE A 407 -1.37 2.42 -10.54
C ILE A 407 -2.32 1.22 -10.41
N MET A 408 -1.95 0.07 -10.99
CA MET A 408 -2.74 -1.15 -10.86
C MET A 408 -2.74 -1.67 -9.41
N GLU A 409 -1.60 -1.57 -8.70
CA GLU A 409 -1.52 -1.90 -7.26
C GLU A 409 -2.47 -1.03 -6.41
N PHE A 410 -2.59 0.27 -6.73
CA PHE A 410 -3.54 1.17 -6.06
C PHE A 410 -5.01 0.78 -6.37
N LEU A 411 -5.34 0.56 -7.64
CA LEU A 411 -6.70 0.19 -8.05
C LEU A 411 -7.10 -1.18 -7.48
N LEU A 412 -6.17 -2.13 -7.42
CA LEU A 412 -6.36 -3.45 -6.85
C LEU A 412 -6.77 -3.37 -5.37
N GLN A 413 -6.20 -2.45 -4.60
CA GLN A 413 -6.58 -2.23 -3.21
C GLN A 413 -8.04 -1.79 -3.05
N ILE A 414 -8.58 -1.01 -3.98
CA ILE A 414 -10.00 -0.61 -3.94
C ILE A 414 -10.90 -1.79 -4.34
N VAL A 415 -10.59 -2.43 -5.47
CA VAL A 415 -11.41 -3.53 -6.03
C VAL A 415 -11.46 -4.74 -5.09
N ASN A 416 -10.36 -5.05 -4.40
CA ASN A 416 -10.24 -6.24 -3.56
C ASN A 416 -10.25 -5.93 -2.06
N CYS A 417 -10.88 -4.82 -1.66
CA CYS A 417 -11.10 -4.42 -0.28
C CYS A 417 -9.82 -4.48 0.59
N GLY A 418 -8.85 -3.62 0.26
CA GLY A 418 -7.64 -3.38 1.06
C GLY A 418 -6.51 -4.38 0.81
N THR A 419 -6.67 -5.33 -0.11
CA THR A 419 -5.64 -6.34 -0.41
C THR A 419 -4.47 -5.72 -1.18
N VAL A 420 -3.24 -6.00 -0.74
CA VAL A 420 -2.02 -5.49 -1.37
C VAL A 420 -1.31 -6.63 -2.09
N HIS A 421 -1.06 -6.44 -3.38
CA HIS A 421 -0.27 -7.36 -4.19
C HIS A 421 0.51 -6.55 -5.21
N ASN A 422 1.74 -6.95 -5.51
CA ASN A 422 2.49 -6.32 -6.60
C ASN A 422 1.88 -6.80 -7.92
N VAL A 423 1.53 -5.86 -8.81
CA VAL A 423 0.85 -6.20 -10.06
C VAL A 423 1.83 -6.04 -11.21
N ALA A 424 2.20 -7.16 -11.84
CA ALA A 424 3.05 -7.14 -13.02
C ALA A 424 2.35 -6.38 -14.16
N MET A 425 3.13 -5.65 -14.94
CA MET A 425 2.61 -4.91 -16.08
C MET A 425 2.01 -5.88 -17.10
N HIS A 426 0.80 -5.58 -17.57
CA HIS A 426 0.09 -6.39 -18.56
C HIS A 426 -0.22 -5.55 -19.80
N LEU A 427 -0.09 -6.17 -20.98
CA LEU A 427 -0.49 -5.59 -22.26
C LEU A 427 -1.93 -6.02 -22.55
N GLY A 428 -2.85 -5.06 -22.72
CA GLY A 428 -4.27 -5.33 -22.97
C GLY A 428 -5.20 -4.87 -21.84
N ASP A 429 -6.43 -5.40 -21.83
CA ASP A 429 -7.53 -4.95 -20.95
C ASP A 429 -7.26 -5.24 -19.46
N ILE A 430 -6.71 -4.25 -18.75
CA ILE A 430 -6.33 -4.36 -17.34
C ILE A 430 -7.53 -4.62 -16.42
N SER A 431 -8.75 -4.26 -16.85
CA SER A 431 -9.96 -4.48 -16.04
C SER A 431 -10.24 -5.96 -15.75
N ARG A 432 -9.73 -6.88 -16.57
CA ARG A 432 -9.89 -8.31 -16.34
C ARG A 432 -8.91 -8.88 -15.31
N HIS A 433 -7.85 -8.14 -15.00
CA HIS A 433 -6.75 -8.59 -14.14
C HIS A 433 -6.76 -7.96 -12.74
N LEU A 434 -7.53 -6.90 -12.53
CA LEU A 434 -7.68 -6.26 -11.21
C LEU A 434 -8.52 -7.08 -10.22
N PRO A 435 -9.65 -7.73 -10.61
CA PRO A 435 -10.42 -8.56 -9.68
C PRO A 435 -9.66 -9.86 -9.36
N MET A 436 -9.23 -10.00 -8.10
CA MET A 436 -8.59 -11.20 -7.56
C MET A 436 -9.53 -11.93 -6.58
N HIS A 437 -10.40 -11.18 -5.92
CA HIS A 437 -11.40 -11.68 -4.99
C HIS A 437 -12.79 -11.60 -5.62
N ARG A 438 -13.63 -12.59 -5.33
CA ARG A 438 -15.02 -12.59 -5.73
C ARG A 438 -15.86 -11.79 -4.75
N LEU A 439 -16.66 -10.86 -5.25
CA LEU A 439 -17.49 -9.97 -4.45
C LEU A 439 -18.95 -10.45 -4.45
N TYR A 440 -19.54 -10.59 -3.26
CA TYR A 440 -20.94 -10.93 -3.08
C TYR A 440 -21.66 -9.80 -2.34
N PHE A 441 -22.51 -9.06 -3.05
CA PHE A 441 -23.27 -7.95 -2.49
C PHE A 441 -24.53 -8.46 -1.78
N GLY A 442 -24.51 -8.45 -0.45
CA GLY A 442 -25.68 -8.73 0.39
C GLY A 442 -26.53 -7.49 0.64
N ARG A 443 -27.58 -7.63 1.48
CA ARG A 443 -28.47 -6.50 1.84
C ARG A 443 -27.81 -5.39 2.68
N LYS A 444 -26.75 -5.74 3.41
CA LYS A 444 -26.07 -4.84 4.38
C LYS A 444 -24.55 -4.88 4.29
N VAL A 445 -24.00 -5.98 3.77
CA VAL A 445 -22.56 -6.26 3.76
C VAL A 445 -22.17 -6.84 2.41
N VAL A 446 -20.95 -6.55 1.99
CA VAL A 446 -20.28 -7.18 0.86
C VAL A 446 -19.40 -8.29 1.43
N GLN A 447 -19.64 -9.53 1.04
CA GLN A 447 -18.73 -10.63 1.37
C GLN A 447 -17.67 -10.71 0.27
N VAL A 448 -16.41 -10.66 0.67
CA VAL A 448 -15.23 -10.68 -0.19
C VAL A 448 -14.57 -12.03 -0.01
N VAL A 449 -14.58 -12.87 -1.04
CA VAL A 449 -14.02 -14.23 -0.99
C VAL A 449 -12.72 -14.26 -1.80
N GLY A 450 -11.59 -14.34 -1.09
CA GLY A 450 -10.27 -14.55 -1.68
C GLY A 450 -9.84 -16.02 -1.64
N HIS A 451 -8.59 -16.29 -2.06
CA HIS A 451 -8.03 -17.64 -2.09
C HIS A 451 -7.80 -18.20 -0.67
N ASP A 452 -7.18 -17.40 0.20
CA ASP A 452 -6.77 -17.84 1.55
C ASP A 452 -7.65 -17.29 2.68
N GLU A 453 -8.38 -16.19 2.44
CA GLU A 453 -9.20 -15.54 3.45
C GLU A 453 -10.50 -14.96 2.88
N SER A 454 -11.55 -14.97 3.70
CA SER A 454 -12.81 -14.26 3.45
C SER A 454 -12.91 -13.04 4.37
N LYS A 455 -13.35 -11.92 3.81
CA LYS A 455 -13.60 -10.66 4.53
C LYS A 455 -15.03 -10.18 4.31
N TYR A 456 -15.43 -9.24 5.14
CA TYR A 456 -16.71 -8.55 5.04
C TYR A 456 -16.44 -7.05 4.96
N ALA A 457 -17.14 -6.38 4.07
CA ALA A 457 -17.07 -4.94 3.94
C ALA A 457 -18.46 -4.31 4.04
N GLY A 458 -18.51 -3.09 4.55
CA GLY A 458 -19.73 -2.29 4.69
C GLY A 458 -19.43 -0.85 4.33
N LEU A 459 -20.43 -0.15 3.81
CA LEU A 459 -20.22 1.15 3.18
C LEU A 459 -21.14 2.20 3.79
N ILE A 460 -20.57 3.34 4.15
CA ILE A 460 -21.29 4.49 4.70
C ILE A 460 -21.10 5.67 3.74
N SER A 461 -22.19 6.32 3.38
CA SER A 461 -22.18 7.52 2.55
C SER A 461 -22.66 8.73 3.33
N LEU A 462 -22.37 9.93 2.84
CA LEU A 462 -22.99 11.15 3.35
C LEU A 462 -24.40 11.33 2.78
N LYS A 463 -25.39 11.53 3.66
CA LYS A 463 -26.74 11.91 3.25
C LYS A 463 -26.94 13.42 3.30
N GLU A 464 -26.49 14.08 4.37
CA GLU A 464 -26.56 15.54 4.52
C GLU A 464 -25.21 16.10 4.99
N TYR A 465 -24.87 17.29 4.47
CA TYR A 465 -23.64 17.99 4.81
C TYR A 465 -23.88 18.98 5.95
N GLY A 466 -22.89 19.17 6.81
CA GLY A 466 -22.93 20.15 7.89
C GLY A 466 -22.92 21.58 7.39
N GLN A 467 -23.22 22.52 8.29
CA GLN A 467 -23.24 23.97 7.99
C GLN A 467 -21.83 24.53 7.77
N THR A 468 -20.81 23.95 8.42
CA THR A 468 -19.43 24.42 8.37
C THR A 468 -18.47 23.29 8.03
N THR A 469 -17.40 23.62 7.32
CA THR A 469 -16.27 22.70 7.05
C THR A 469 -14.99 23.33 7.56
N SER A 470 -14.14 22.54 8.21
CA SER A 470 -12.81 22.95 8.69
C SER A 470 -11.71 22.09 8.08
N ALA A 471 -10.49 22.63 8.05
CA ALA A 471 -9.31 21.82 7.78
C ALA A 471 -9.14 20.81 8.93
N GLY A 472 -8.85 19.56 8.59
CA GLY A 472 -8.66 18.48 9.56
C GLY A 472 -9.94 17.82 10.08
N MET A 473 -11.12 18.13 9.52
CA MET A 473 -12.38 17.55 10.03
C MET A 473 -12.42 16.00 9.97
N LEU A 474 -11.61 15.37 9.11
CA LEU A 474 -11.51 13.90 9.01
C LEU A 474 -10.27 13.33 9.73
N ASP A 475 -9.50 14.11 10.47
CA ASP A 475 -8.22 13.65 11.04
C ASP A 475 -8.41 12.55 12.10
N ALA A 476 -9.52 12.57 12.82
CA ALA A 476 -9.87 11.54 13.79
C ALA A 476 -10.00 10.14 13.17
N PHE A 477 -10.34 10.05 11.87
CA PHE A 477 -10.37 8.77 11.15
C PHE A 477 -9.01 8.08 11.14
N LEU A 478 -7.92 8.86 11.11
CA LEU A 478 -6.55 8.33 11.08
C LEU A 478 -6.17 7.58 12.37
N GLN A 479 -6.97 7.69 13.44
CA GLN A 479 -6.77 7.02 14.72
C GLN A 479 -7.66 5.78 14.91
N LEU A 480 -8.67 5.56 14.05
CA LEU A 480 -9.64 4.48 14.23
C LEU A 480 -8.97 3.09 14.15
N PRO A 481 -9.34 2.12 14.99
CA PRO A 481 -8.66 0.82 15.08
C PRO A 481 -9.17 -0.21 14.04
N TYR A 482 -9.57 0.23 12.84
CA TYR A 482 -10.12 -0.63 11.78
C TYR A 482 -9.53 -0.30 10.41
N GLU A 483 -9.62 -1.25 9.48
CA GLU A 483 -9.29 -1.03 8.07
C GLU A 483 -10.46 -0.32 7.38
N PHE A 484 -10.14 0.72 6.62
CA PHE A 484 -11.15 1.41 5.82
C PHE A 484 -10.56 2.08 4.59
N ILE A 485 -11.43 2.38 3.64
CA ILE A 485 -11.14 3.21 2.47
C ILE A 485 -12.12 4.38 2.49
N ILE A 486 -11.62 5.61 2.67
CA ILE A 486 -12.40 6.82 2.41
C ILE A 486 -12.17 7.20 0.97
N THR A 487 -13.24 7.34 0.20
CA THR A 487 -13.18 7.87 -1.16
C THR A 487 -14.01 9.14 -1.25
N GLN A 488 -13.42 10.18 -1.81
CA GLN A 488 -14.09 11.43 -2.14
C GLN A 488 -13.93 11.68 -3.64
N SER A 489 -15.02 11.96 -4.36
CA SER A 489 -14.95 12.34 -5.77
C SER A 489 -15.48 13.77 -5.95
N PHE A 490 -14.82 14.57 -6.77
CA PHE A 490 -15.20 15.95 -7.06
C PHE A 490 -15.20 16.20 -8.57
N LYS A 491 -16.38 16.30 -9.19
CA LYS A 491 -16.53 16.65 -10.62
C LYS A 491 -16.90 18.12 -10.75
N PHE A 492 -16.06 18.91 -11.41
CA PHE A 492 -16.30 20.34 -11.58
C PHE A 492 -17.58 20.59 -12.38
N THR A 493 -18.31 21.64 -12.01
CA THR A 493 -19.52 22.08 -12.71
C THR A 493 -19.30 23.43 -13.38
N ASN A 494 -20.11 23.73 -14.39
CA ASN A 494 -20.05 25.04 -15.03
C ASN A 494 -20.43 26.12 -14.01
N ARG A 495 -19.51 27.06 -13.78
CA ARG A 495 -19.65 28.18 -12.84
C ARG A 495 -20.93 28.98 -13.05
N GLN A 496 -21.26 29.32 -14.30
CA GLN A 496 -22.44 30.12 -14.61
C GLN A 496 -23.72 29.36 -14.25
N ALA A 497 -23.77 28.06 -14.54
CA ALA A 497 -24.93 27.23 -14.23
C ALA A 497 -25.13 27.08 -12.71
N ALA A 498 -24.05 27.02 -11.92
CA ALA A 498 -24.13 26.99 -10.46
C ALA A 498 -24.65 28.32 -9.89
N ILE A 499 -24.11 29.46 -10.36
CA ILE A 499 -24.53 30.81 -9.96
C ILE A 499 -26.03 31.01 -10.26
N THR A 500 -26.50 30.65 -11.45
CA THR A 500 -27.91 30.80 -11.82
C THR A 500 -28.83 29.97 -10.91
N LYS A 501 -28.44 28.74 -10.54
CA LYS A 501 -29.23 27.92 -9.60
C LYS A 501 -29.31 28.56 -8.21
N MET A 502 -28.21 29.11 -7.72
CA MET A 502 -28.16 29.79 -6.43
C MET A 502 -28.99 31.09 -6.43
N GLN A 503 -28.93 31.88 -7.50
CA GLN A 503 -29.78 33.07 -7.67
C GLN A 503 -31.28 32.70 -7.68
N ILE A 504 -31.66 31.63 -8.38
CA ILE A 504 -33.04 31.13 -8.37
C ILE A 504 -33.45 30.71 -6.95
N GLN A 505 -32.56 30.02 -6.24
CA GLN A 505 -32.82 29.57 -4.87
C GLN A 505 -32.96 30.76 -3.90
N GLN A 506 -32.09 31.75 -3.99
CA GLN A 506 -32.14 33.00 -3.22
C GLN A 506 -33.45 33.75 -3.48
N ASN A 507 -33.81 33.94 -4.76
CA ASN A 507 -35.03 34.63 -5.15
C ASN A 507 -36.29 33.92 -4.62
N ARG A 508 -36.30 32.57 -4.63
CA ARG A 508 -37.40 31.80 -4.04
C ARG A 508 -37.53 32.04 -2.53
N MET A 509 -36.42 32.04 -1.79
CA MET A 509 -36.42 32.29 -0.34
C MET A 509 -36.89 33.72 0.01
N ILE A 510 -36.46 34.71 -0.79
CA ILE A 510 -36.87 36.11 -0.62
C ILE A 510 -38.37 36.26 -0.92
N GLN A 511 -38.85 35.67 -2.03
CA GLN A 511 -40.26 35.75 -2.44
C GLN A 511 -41.21 35.01 -1.51
N SER A 512 -40.77 33.91 -0.89
CA SER A 512 -41.57 33.17 0.09
C SER A 512 -41.64 33.84 1.47
N ALA A 513 -41.04 35.02 1.64
CA ALA A 513 -40.89 35.70 2.93
C ALA A 513 -40.32 34.77 4.01
N ASP A 514 -39.34 33.93 3.62
CA ASP A 514 -38.76 32.93 4.51
C ASP A 514 -38.00 33.62 5.66
N LYS A 515 -38.23 33.19 6.91
CA LYS A 515 -37.66 33.82 8.12
C LYS A 515 -36.16 33.50 8.31
N ALA A 516 -35.55 32.72 7.43
CA ALA A 516 -34.15 32.29 7.50
C ALA A 516 -33.15 33.36 6.99
N VAL A 517 -33.08 34.51 7.67
CA VAL A 517 -32.22 35.65 7.30
C VAL A 517 -30.74 35.27 7.15
N SER A 518 -30.23 34.40 8.05
CA SER A 518 -28.85 33.91 7.99
C SER A 518 -28.55 33.11 6.72
N GLN A 519 -29.49 32.27 6.28
CA GLN A 519 -29.34 31.45 5.09
C GLN A 519 -29.34 32.30 3.81
N ILE A 520 -30.16 33.35 3.76
CA ILE A 520 -30.14 34.33 2.66
C ILE A 520 -28.78 35.04 2.60
N TYR A 521 -28.23 35.45 3.75
CA TYR A 521 -26.91 36.08 3.83
C TYR A 521 -25.79 35.14 3.36
N GLU A 522 -25.81 33.87 3.77
CA GLU A 522 -24.83 32.87 3.33
C GLU A 522 -24.86 32.63 1.82
N ILE A 523 -26.07 32.53 1.23
CA ILE A 523 -26.21 32.39 -0.22
C ILE A 523 -25.71 33.64 -0.93
N SER A 524 -26.00 34.84 -0.43
CA SER A 524 -25.47 36.09 -0.97
C SER A 524 -23.94 36.12 -0.95
N LYS A 525 -23.33 35.77 0.18
CA LYS A 525 -21.87 35.69 0.31
C LYS A 525 -21.26 34.66 -0.65
N ALA A 526 -21.87 33.48 -0.75
CA ALA A 526 -21.44 32.44 -1.69
C ALA A 526 -21.57 32.90 -3.16
N LEU A 527 -22.61 33.65 -3.50
CA LEU A 527 -22.79 34.26 -4.82
C LEU A 527 -21.71 35.31 -5.10
N ASP A 528 -21.36 36.15 -4.14
CA ASP A 528 -20.29 37.15 -4.28
C ASP A 528 -18.91 36.48 -4.44
N ASP A 529 -18.61 35.47 -3.62
CA ASP A 529 -17.37 34.71 -3.71
C ASP A 529 -17.28 33.93 -5.04
N ALA A 530 -18.41 33.37 -5.50
CA ALA A 530 -18.49 32.71 -6.79
C ALA A 530 -18.39 33.69 -7.96
N THR A 531 -18.88 34.93 -7.84
CA THR A 531 -18.85 35.96 -8.89
C THR A 531 -17.49 36.65 -8.97
N SER A 532 -16.86 36.90 -7.83
CA SER A 532 -15.45 37.34 -7.74
C SER A 532 -14.44 36.25 -8.10
N GLY A 533 -14.91 35.00 -8.21
CA GLY A 533 -14.09 33.86 -8.61
C GLY A 533 -13.25 33.27 -7.49
N LYS A 534 -13.47 33.67 -6.22
CA LYS A 534 -12.81 33.14 -5.02
C LYS A 534 -13.14 31.67 -4.71
N ILE A 535 -14.24 31.15 -5.26
CA ILE A 535 -14.62 29.73 -5.17
C ILE A 535 -15.12 29.22 -6.52
N ALA A 536 -15.00 27.92 -6.73
CA ALA A 536 -15.70 27.20 -7.80
C ALA A 536 -16.60 26.10 -7.18
N PHE A 537 -17.44 25.46 -8.00
CA PHE A 537 -18.38 24.44 -7.53
C PHE A 537 -18.20 23.11 -8.26
N GLY A 538 -18.42 22.03 -7.53
CA GLY A 538 -18.38 20.68 -8.08
C GLY A 538 -19.38 19.76 -7.38
N LEU A 539 -19.68 18.66 -8.06
CA LEU A 539 -20.43 17.55 -7.49
C LEU A 539 -19.48 16.71 -6.65
N HIS A 540 -19.71 16.70 -5.35
CA HIS A 540 -18.97 15.94 -4.36
C HIS A 540 -19.74 14.70 -3.89
N HIS A 541 -18.99 13.65 -3.64
CA HIS A 541 -19.46 12.40 -3.06
C HIS A 541 -18.38 11.88 -2.12
N LEU A 542 -18.78 11.42 -0.93
CA LEU A 542 -17.90 10.81 0.06
C LEU A 542 -18.49 9.49 0.54
N THR A 543 -17.66 8.46 0.52
CA THR A 543 -17.96 7.11 1.00
C THR A 543 -16.84 6.59 1.89
N VAL A 544 -17.21 5.85 2.93
CA VAL A 544 -16.29 5.14 3.82
C VAL A 544 -16.60 3.65 3.76
N LEU A 545 -15.71 2.87 3.16
CA LEU A 545 -15.77 1.41 3.12
C LEU A 545 -15.00 0.84 4.32
N CYS A 546 -15.69 0.29 5.31
CA CYS A 546 -15.08 -0.43 6.43
C CYS A 546 -14.85 -1.89 6.04
N ILE A 547 -13.71 -2.47 6.45
CA ILE A 547 -13.29 -3.81 6.06
C ILE A 547 -12.87 -4.59 7.30
N GLU A 548 -13.45 -5.77 7.49
CA GLU A 548 -13.20 -6.61 8.66
C GLU A 548 -13.30 -8.11 8.34
N LYS A 549 -12.64 -8.95 9.15
CA LYS A 549 -12.70 -10.42 8.95
C LYS A 549 -13.97 -11.04 9.53
N ASN A 550 -14.59 -10.38 10.51
CA ASN A 550 -15.77 -10.87 11.21
C ASN A 550 -16.95 -9.88 11.05
N PRO A 551 -18.17 -10.34 10.68
CA PRO A 551 -19.33 -9.47 10.55
C PRO A 551 -19.68 -8.68 11.83
N LYS A 552 -19.44 -9.24 13.02
CA LYS A 552 -19.69 -8.53 14.29
C LYS A 552 -18.71 -7.37 14.49
N ASN A 553 -17.45 -7.57 14.15
CA ASN A 553 -16.44 -6.50 14.19
C ASN A 553 -16.74 -5.43 13.14
N LEU A 554 -17.21 -5.83 11.96
CA LEU A 554 -17.64 -4.90 10.93
C LEU A 554 -18.77 -3.98 11.41
N GLU A 555 -19.78 -4.52 12.09
CA GLU A 555 -20.87 -3.71 12.66
C GLU A 555 -20.37 -2.71 13.72
N ASN A 556 -19.39 -3.09 14.54
CA ASN A 556 -18.74 -2.18 15.48
C ASN A 556 -17.94 -1.08 14.75
N ALA A 557 -17.20 -1.45 13.70
CA ALA A 557 -16.42 -0.52 12.89
C ALA A 557 -17.34 0.52 12.21
N LEU A 558 -18.43 0.06 11.59
CA LEU A 558 -19.43 0.93 10.96
C LEU A 558 -20.06 1.89 11.97
N SER A 559 -20.39 1.41 13.17
CA SER A 559 -20.99 2.25 14.21
C SER A 559 -20.04 3.35 14.70
N LEU A 560 -18.74 3.05 14.81
CA LEU A 560 -17.72 4.03 15.17
C LEU A 560 -17.48 5.05 14.06
N VAL A 561 -17.45 4.61 12.79
CA VAL A 561 -17.34 5.51 11.64
C VAL A 561 -18.56 6.43 11.54
N GLU A 562 -19.77 5.95 11.82
CA GLU A 562 -20.96 6.80 11.88
C GLU A 562 -20.89 7.83 13.01
N ALA A 563 -20.44 7.41 14.20
CA ALA A 563 -20.26 8.33 15.31
C ALA A 563 -19.25 9.42 14.95
N GLU A 564 -18.13 9.04 14.31
CA GLU A 564 -17.10 9.99 13.92
C GLU A 564 -17.59 10.95 12.83
N LEU A 565 -18.27 10.47 11.79
CA LEU A 565 -18.91 11.35 10.79
C LEU A 565 -19.92 12.29 11.45
N SER A 566 -20.68 11.81 12.44
CA SER A 566 -21.63 12.66 13.18
C SER A 566 -20.93 13.73 14.00
N ASN A 567 -19.79 13.40 14.63
CA ASN A 567 -18.95 14.36 15.36
C ASN A 567 -18.36 15.43 14.44
N CYS A 568 -18.08 15.10 13.17
CA CYS A 568 -17.69 16.06 12.15
C CYS A 568 -18.84 16.98 11.69
N GLY A 569 -20.06 16.81 12.23
CA GLY A 569 -21.23 17.60 11.87
C GLY A 569 -21.87 17.23 10.54
N VAL A 570 -21.57 16.04 9.99
CA VAL A 570 -22.23 15.50 8.78
C VAL A 570 -23.17 14.37 9.16
N TYR A 571 -24.23 14.15 8.37
CA TYR A 571 -25.19 13.08 8.64
C TYR A 571 -24.88 11.84 7.78
N PRO A 572 -24.32 10.77 8.38
CA PRO A 572 -23.98 9.55 7.66
C PRO A 572 -25.19 8.64 7.44
N VAL A 573 -25.10 7.77 6.43
CA VAL A 573 -26.07 6.71 6.19
C VAL A 573 -25.36 5.43 5.74
N ARG A 574 -25.68 4.29 6.37
CA ARG A 574 -25.24 2.98 5.87
C ARG A 574 -25.93 2.65 4.56
N GLU A 575 -25.15 2.33 3.54
CA GLU A 575 -25.71 1.89 2.27
C GLU A 575 -26.23 0.45 2.39
N LYS A 576 -27.46 0.26 1.90
CA LYS A 576 -28.13 -1.04 1.83
C LYS A 576 -28.54 -1.31 0.39
N VAL A 577 -29.50 -0.53 -0.10
CA VAL A 577 -30.01 -0.64 -1.47
C VAL A 577 -28.97 -0.17 -2.50
N ASN A 578 -28.16 0.84 -2.15
CA ASN A 578 -27.14 1.38 -3.06
C ASN A 578 -25.74 0.83 -2.77
N LEU A 579 -25.62 -0.29 -2.05
CA LEU A 579 -24.32 -0.81 -1.61
C LEU A 579 -23.38 -1.09 -2.79
N GLU A 580 -23.89 -1.75 -3.84
CA GLU A 580 -23.13 -2.07 -5.06
C GLU A 580 -22.74 -0.83 -5.88
N PRO A 581 -23.65 0.08 -6.28
CA PRO A 581 -23.24 1.28 -7.02
C PRO A 581 -22.34 2.19 -6.18
N ALA A 582 -22.56 2.31 -4.87
CA ALA A 582 -21.66 3.07 -4.00
C ALA A 582 -20.26 2.44 -3.91
N PHE A 583 -20.15 1.11 -3.96
CA PHE A 583 -18.87 0.42 -4.01
C PHE A 583 -18.10 0.75 -5.30
N TRP A 584 -18.75 0.63 -6.46
CA TRP A 584 -18.13 0.90 -7.76
C TRP A 584 -17.84 2.40 -8.00
N ALA A 585 -18.58 3.29 -7.36
CA ALA A 585 -18.34 4.74 -7.37
C ALA A 585 -17.00 5.14 -6.74
N GLN A 586 -16.40 4.28 -5.92
CA GLN A 586 -15.09 4.53 -5.31
C GLN A 586 -13.94 4.55 -6.34
N LEU A 587 -14.14 3.93 -7.50
CA LEU A 587 -13.10 3.81 -8.52
C LEU A 587 -12.96 5.10 -9.32
N PRO A 588 -11.74 5.65 -9.47
CA PRO A 588 -11.53 6.83 -10.31
C PRO A 588 -12.05 6.65 -11.73
N GLY A 589 -12.90 7.58 -12.18
CA GLY A 589 -13.55 7.55 -13.50
C GLY A 589 -15.00 7.09 -13.47
N ASN A 590 -15.44 6.37 -12.43
CA ASN A 590 -16.81 5.85 -12.30
C ASN A 590 -17.83 6.88 -11.76
N PHE A 591 -17.82 8.11 -12.31
CA PHE A 591 -18.76 9.16 -11.89
C PHE A 591 -20.23 8.81 -12.13
N SER A 592 -20.52 7.87 -13.05
CA SER A 592 -21.88 7.39 -13.36
C SER A 592 -22.51 6.57 -12.24
N TYR A 593 -21.70 5.91 -11.40
CA TYR A 593 -22.16 5.08 -10.29
C TYR A 593 -22.41 5.87 -9.00
N VAL A 594 -22.03 7.15 -8.97
CA VAL A 594 -22.20 8.02 -7.80
C VAL A 594 -23.68 8.29 -7.54
N VAL A 595 -24.21 7.70 -6.46
CA VAL A 595 -25.63 7.82 -6.09
C VAL A 595 -25.90 9.09 -5.28
N ARG A 596 -25.13 9.33 -4.21
CA ARG A 596 -25.30 10.50 -3.32
C ARG A 596 -24.31 11.61 -3.66
N LYS A 597 -24.70 12.46 -4.61
CA LYS A 597 -23.94 13.65 -5.00
C LYS A 597 -24.54 14.92 -4.41
N ALA A 598 -23.69 15.80 -3.89
CA ALA A 598 -24.06 17.14 -3.44
C ALA A 598 -23.19 18.18 -4.13
N VAL A 599 -23.73 19.38 -4.37
CA VAL A 599 -22.92 20.49 -4.89
C VAL A 599 -22.24 21.16 -3.71
N ILE A 600 -20.91 21.21 -3.72
CA ILE A 600 -20.12 21.93 -2.70
C ILE A 600 -19.12 22.87 -3.38
N SER A 601 -18.63 23.85 -2.62
CA SER A 601 -17.57 24.75 -3.08
C SER A 601 -16.20 24.07 -3.05
N THR A 602 -15.24 24.59 -3.83
CA THR A 602 -13.84 24.18 -3.76
C THR A 602 -13.22 24.43 -2.39
N LEU A 603 -13.70 25.44 -1.65
CA LEU A 603 -13.26 25.72 -0.29
C LEU A 603 -13.67 24.60 0.67
N ASN A 604 -14.93 24.14 0.57
CA ASN A 604 -15.42 23.04 1.40
C ASN A 604 -14.72 21.73 1.03
N MET A 605 -14.49 21.49 -0.27
CA MET A 605 -13.70 20.35 -0.75
C MET A 605 -12.27 20.37 -0.18
N ALA A 606 -11.62 21.53 -0.12
CA ALA A 606 -10.29 21.67 0.48
C ALA A 606 -10.26 21.36 2.00
N GLY A 607 -11.38 21.58 2.70
CA GLY A 607 -11.56 21.17 4.10
C GLY A 607 -11.74 19.66 4.24
N PHE A 608 -12.68 19.06 3.50
CA PHE A 608 -12.92 17.61 3.50
C PHE A 608 -11.69 16.80 3.08
N ALA A 609 -10.99 17.26 2.04
CA ALA A 609 -9.76 16.66 1.54
C ALA A 609 -8.53 17.42 2.06
N SER A 610 -8.37 17.47 3.38
CA SER A 610 -7.22 18.13 4.02
C SER A 610 -5.87 17.46 3.71
N GLN A 611 -5.87 16.16 3.36
CA GLN A 611 -4.67 15.37 3.05
C GLN A 611 -3.64 15.34 4.19
N HIS A 612 -4.13 15.37 5.43
CA HIS A 612 -3.31 15.23 6.62
C HIS A 612 -2.91 13.76 6.83
N ASN A 613 -1.71 13.55 7.37
CA ASN A 613 -1.24 12.21 7.75
C ASN A 613 -0.20 12.28 8.86
N TYR A 614 0.04 11.14 9.49
CA TYR A 614 1.18 10.95 10.37
C TYR A 614 2.46 10.83 9.53
N PRO A 615 3.54 11.56 9.88
CA PRO A 615 4.82 11.43 9.19
C PRO A 615 5.32 9.98 9.29
N ILE A 616 5.48 9.34 8.14
CA ILE A 616 5.98 7.96 8.07
C ILE A 616 7.50 8.03 8.01
N GLY A 617 8.17 7.46 9.02
CA GLY A 617 9.63 7.33 8.99
C GLY A 617 10.10 6.54 7.76
N LYS A 618 11.26 6.90 7.19
CA LYS A 618 11.83 6.15 6.07
C LYS A 618 12.45 4.83 6.59
N LYS A 619 12.35 3.76 5.79
CA LYS A 619 12.94 2.45 6.13
C LYS A 619 14.45 2.41 5.86
N PHE A 620 14.88 3.09 4.81
CA PHE A 620 16.26 3.27 4.36
C PHE A 620 16.49 4.77 4.11
N ASP A 621 17.72 5.27 4.27
CA ASP A 621 18.04 6.71 4.18
C ASP A 621 17.10 7.60 5.01
N ASN A 622 16.79 7.11 6.20
CA ASN A 622 15.99 7.87 7.14
C ASN A 622 16.81 9.00 7.77
N HIS A 623 16.10 9.99 8.30
CA HIS A 623 16.65 11.22 8.83
C HIS A 623 17.57 11.03 10.05
N TRP A 624 17.65 9.81 10.59
CA TRP A 624 18.49 9.41 11.70
C TRP A 624 19.67 8.51 11.28
N GLY A 625 19.92 8.34 9.98
CA GLY A 625 20.75 7.24 9.52
C GLY A 625 20.20 5.91 10.03
N ARG A 626 21.05 4.92 10.32
CA ARG A 626 20.56 3.66 10.88
C ARG A 626 20.07 3.77 12.36
N GLN A 627 20.23 4.88 13.10
CA GLN A 627 20.04 4.88 14.56
C GLN A 627 19.30 6.12 15.13
N SER A 628 18.36 5.95 16.07
CA SER A 628 17.63 7.02 16.79
C SER A 628 17.34 6.64 18.23
N ARG A 629 17.21 7.56 19.26
CA ARG A 629 17.56 7.44 20.74
C ARG A 629 16.53 7.34 21.93
N PHE A 630 17.01 6.83 23.11
CA PHE A 630 16.49 6.46 24.46
C PHE A 630 16.08 5.00 24.79
N LEU A 631 15.38 4.29 23.92
CA LEU A 631 15.34 2.81 23.90
C LEU A 631 16.57 2.20 23.21
N ILE A 632 17.64 2.98 23.03
CA ILE A 632 18.41 2.95 21.77
C ILE A 632 19.87 2.64 21.85
N PRO A 633 20.59 2.84 22.94
CA PRO A 633 21.78 2.02 23.07
C PRO A 633 21.34 0.53 22.98
N HIS A 634 20.20 0.18 23.57
CA HIS A 634 19.51 -1.10 23.41
C HIS A 634 19.08 -1.43 21.94
N LEU A 635 18.21 -0.64 21.29
CA LEU A 635 17.80 -0.89 19.89
C LEU A 635 18.95 -0.75 18.87
N ALA A 636 20.00 0.02 19.18
CA ALA A 636 21.19 0.13 18.35
C ALA A 636 22.12 -1.06 18.54
N MET A 637 21.99 -1.89 19.60
CA MET A 637 22.71 -3.17 19.72
C MET A 637 22.53 -4.06 18.49
N LYS A 638 21.44 -3.90 17.72
CA LYS A 638 21.26 -4.56 16.41
C LYS A 638 22.35 -4.26 15.38
N PHE A 639 23.07 -3.16 15.55
CA PHE A 639 24.24 -2.79 14.75
C PHE A 639 25.56 -2.95 15.51
N SER A 640 25.52 -3.48 16.74
CA SER A 640 26.66 -3.68 17.62
C SER A 640 27.61 -2.46 17.72
N PRO A 641 27.08 -1.23 17.98
CA PRO A 641 27.89 -0.03 18.08
C PRO A 641 28.80 -0.08 19.30
N ARG A 642 29.82 0.78 19.28
CA ARG A 642 30.56 1.12 20.49
C ARG A 642 29.80 2.21 21.25
N ILE A 643 29.66 2.09 22.56
CA ILE A 643 28.94 3.04 23.41
C ILE A 643 29.90 3.57 24.46
N PHE A 644 29.95 4.89 24.58
CA PHE A 644 30.60 5.60 25.67
C PHE A 644 29.53 6.38 26.42
N PHE A 645 29.31 6.04 27.69
CA PHE A 645 28.28 6.62 28.54
C PHE A 645 28.92 7.40 29.67
N PHE A 646 28.75 8.73 29.66
CA PHE A 646 29.12 9.60 30.77
C PHE A 646 27.88 9.76 31.63
N ASP A 647 27.89 9.06 32.76
CA ASP A 647 26.79 8.91 33.70
C ASP A 647 26.99 9.84 34.90
N LYS A 648 25.89 10.14 35.58
CA LYS A 648 25.89 10.91 36.82
C LYS A 648 25.02 10.19 37.84
N ASP A 649 25.55 10.05 39.05
CA ASP A 649 24.86 9.44 40.20
C ASP A 649 24.48 7.97 39.98
N HIS A 650 25.28 7.22 39.19
CA HIS A 650 25.12 5.78 38.94
C HIS A 650 23.79 5.37 38.25
N GLY A 651 23.14 6.30 37.55
CA GLY A 651 21.84 6.08 36.93
C GLY A 651 21.85 5.00 35.83
N ALA A 652 22.97 4.84 35.12
CA ALA A 652 23.12 3.89 34.02
C ALA A 652 23.98 2.66 34.38
N GLU A 653 24.48 2.53 35.61
CA GLU A 653 25.42 1.46 35.98
C GLU A 653 24.87 0.05 35.71
N ILE A 654 23.65 -0.23 36.19
CA ILE A 654 22.99 -1.53 36.02
C ILE A 654 22.81 -1.83 34.52
N PHE A 655 22.42 -0.83 33.73
CA PHE A 655 22.24 -0.94 32.29
C PHE A 655 23.56 -1.27 31.57
N ILE A 656 24.64 -0.55 31.88
CA ILE A 656 25.96 -0.76 31.26
C ILE A 656 26.48 -2.16 31.58
N ARG A 657 26.36 -2.60 32.83
CA ARG A 657 26.78 -3.94 33.24
C ARG A 657 25.91 -5.03 32.63
N ALA A 658 24.60 -4.82 32.49
CA ALA A 658 23.70 -5.77 31.81
C ALA A 658 24.08 -5.96 30.32
N LEU A 659 24.65 -4.93 29.69
CA LEU A 659 25.21 -5.01 28.34
C LEU A 659 26.60 -5.68 28.26
N ASN A 660 27.11 -6.24 29.37
CA ASN A 660 28.48 -6.72 29.50
C ASN A 660 29.52 -5.61 29.26
N GLY A 661 29.16 -4.38 29.63
CA GLY A 661 30.02 -3.20 29.55
C GLY A 661 30.93 -3.04 30.77
N ILE A 662 31.96 -2.23 30.60
CA ILE A 662 32.87 -1.83 31.67
C ILE A 662 32.37 -0.51 32.24
N TYR A 663 32.10 -0.48 33.55
CA TYR A 663 31.69 0.72 34.26
C TYR A 663 32.83 1.17 35.19
N SER A 664 33.36 2.36 34.94
CA SER A 664 34.51 2.93 35.65
C SER A 664 34.07 4.16 36.45
N VAL A 665 34.48 4.22 37.72
CA VAL A 665 34.20 5.36 38.59
C VAL A 665 35.36 6.35 38.50
N VAL A 666 35.07 7.60 38.13
CA VAL A 666 36.08 8.64 37.94
C VAL A 666 35.97 9.64 39.09
N GLU A 667 36.91 9.56 40.03
CA GLU A 667 36.90 10.36 41.26
C GLU A 667 38.21 11.14 41.44
N PRO A 668 38.16 12.44 41.77
CA PRO A 668 39.37 13.26 42.00
C PRO A 668 40.37 12.69 43.01
N ARG A 669 39.87 11.96 44.01
CA ARG A 669 40.67 11.37 45.10
C ARG A 669 40.67 9.84 45.09
N GLY A 670 39.97 9.23 44.15
CA GLY A 670 39.90 7.78 44.00
C GLY A 670 40.97 7.29 43.03
N ASN A 671 41.32 6.01 43.11
CA ASN A 671 42.22 5.40 42.15
C ASN A 671 41.49 5.19 40.81
N THR A 672 41.72 6.09 39.85
CA THR A 672 41.09 6.02 38.53
C THR A 672 41.88 5.17 37.53
N GLY A 673 43.18 4.96 37.80
CA GLY A 673 44.10 4.28 36.89
C GLY A 673 44.28 4.97 35.54
N LEU A 674 43.98 6.28 35.43
CA LEU A 674 44.23 7.01 34.18
C LEU A 674 45.69 7.46 34.17
N ASN A 675 46.39 7.25 33.06
CA ASN A 675 47.73 7.80 32.86
C ASN A 675 47.91 8.30 31.41
N PRO A 676 47.80 9.62 31.17
CA PRO A 676 47.99 10.19 29.83
C PRO A 676 49.41 10.05 29.28
N LEU A 677 50.43 9.92 30.13
CA LEU A 677 51.82 9.80 29.71
C LEU A 677 52.16 8.44 29.08
N HIS A 678 51.26 7.46 29.22
CA HIS A 678 51.36 6.14 28.59
C HIS A 678 50.90 6.08 27.13
N LEU A 679 50.43 7.20 26.57
CA LEU A 679 50.11 7.31 25.15
C LEU A 679 51.32 6.96 24.28
N ASP A 680 51.05 6.48 23.06
CA ASP A 680 52.11 6.14 22.11
C ASP A 680 52.73 7.41 21.51
N ASP A 681 53.99 7.32 21.09
CA ASP A 681 54.74 8.47 20.59
C ASP A 681 54.30 8.85 19.16
N THR A 682 53.29 9.73 19.06
CA THR A 682 52.79 10.29 17.81
C THR A 682 52.73 11.82 17.87
N ALA A 683 52.76 12.48 16.71
CA ALA A 683 52.67 13.95 16.65
C ALA A 683 51.37 14.49 17.29
N ASP A 684 50.25 13.79 17.08
CA ASP A 684 48.95 14.16 17.66
C ASP A 684 48.95 13.97 19.18
N ASN A 685 49.53 12.87 19.69
CA ASN A 685 49.63 12.63 21.14
C ASN A 685 50.56 13.62 21.83
N ARG A 686 51.68 14.00 21.19
CA ARG A 686 52.57 15.06 21.70
C ARG A 686 51.85 16.39 21.80
N THR A 687 51.10 16.76 20.76
CA THR A 687 50.30 18.00 20.74
C THR A 687 49.24 17.98 21.83
N PHE A 688 48.53 16.86 21.98
CA PHE A 688 47.56 16.68 23.07
C PHE A 688 48.22 16.80 24.45
N LEU A 689 49.32 16.10 24.70
CA LEU A 689 50.02 16.16 25.99
C LEU A 689 50.50 17.58 26.31
N MET A 690 50.92 18.33 25.30
CA MET A 690 51.30 19.73 25.46
C MET A 690 50.10 20.58 25.91
N GLU A 691 48.94 20.42 25.27
CA GLU A 691 47.73 21.12 25.68
C GLU A 691 47.23 20.69 27.06
N TRP A 692 47.26 19.39 27.34
CA TRP A 692 46.84 18.81 28.61
C TRP A 692 47.72 19.30 29.77
N MET A 693 49.04 19.29 29.61
CA MET A 693 50.00 19.83 30.58
C MET A 693 49.79 21.33 30.79
N LYS A 694 49.47 22.11 29.74
CA LYS A 694 49.13 23.53 29.91
C LYS A 694 47.91 23.72 30.81
N VAL A 695 46.86 22.91 30.63
CA VAL A 695 45.64 22.95 31.45
C VAL A 695 45.94 22.59 32.90
N LEU A 696 46.75 21.55 33.15
CA LEU A 696 47.18 21.22 34.51
C LEU A 696 47.94 22.37 35.17
N ALA A 697 48.84 23.02 34.43
CA ALA A 697 49.66 24.13 34.91
C ALA A 697 48.86 25.41 35.20
N THR A 698 47.77 25.65 34.46
CA THR A 698 46.94 26.87 34.60
C THR A 698 45.73 26.70 35.51
N THR A 699 45.56 25.53 36.12
CA THR A 699 44.41 25.26 37.00
C THR A 699 44.37 26.19 38.23
N LEU A 700 45.53 26.61 38.73
CA LEU A 700 45.68 27.48 39.91
C LEU A 700 46.10 28.93 39.59
N SER A 701 46.44 29.25 38.33
CA SER A 701 46.98 30.55 37.91
C SER A 701 46.78 30.79 36.41
N SER A 702 46.57 32.03 35.98
CA SER A 702 46.08 32.33 34.62
C SER A 702 47.12 32.33 33.49
N ASP A 703 48.42 32.60 33.74
CA ASP A 703 49.38 32.86 32.65
C ASP A 703 50.60 31.92 32.66
N LEU A 704 50.93 31.40 31.47
CA LEU A 704 52.16 30.64 31.16
C LEU A 704 53.09 31.52 30.34
N THR A 705 54.37 31.57 30.71
CA THR A 705 55.39 32.28 29.93
C THR A 705 55.86 31.44 28.73
N PRO A 706 56.48 32.05 27.70
CA PRO A 706 57.11 31.30 26.61
C PRO A 706 58.16 30.28 27.10
N ASP A 707 58.86 30.59 28.20
CA ASP A 707 59.83 29.70 28.82
C ASP A 707 59.14 28.48 29.46
N ASP A 708 58.01 28.67 30.14
CA ASP A 708 57.21 27.56 30.69
C ASP A 708 56.74 26.61 29.58
N ILE A 709 56.33 27.15 28.43
CA ILE A 709 55.89 26.36 27.28
C ILE A 709 57.03 25.52 26.70
N LEU A 710 58.25 26.08 26.63
CA LEU A 710 59.44 25.35 26.20
C LEU A 710 59.77 24.21 27.17
N ARG A 711 59.73 24.47 28.49
CA ARG A 711 59.99 23.44 29.52
C ARG A 711 58.96 22.32 29.48
N ILE A 712 57.68 22.62 29.24
CA ILE A 712 56.64 21.59 29.05
C ILE A 712 56.98 20.72 27.84
N ASN A 713 57.41 21.33 26.74
CA ASN A 713 57.78 20.60 25.53
C ASN A 713 59.00 19.67 25.76
N ASP A 714 60.04 20.18 26.42
CA ASP A 714 61.23 19.40 26.77
C ASP A 714 60.89 18.23 27.71
N ALA A 715 60.00 18.46 28.69
CA ALA A 715 59.51 17.40 29.56
C ALA A 715 58.77 16.32 28.76
N ILE A 716 57.87 16.68 27.85
CA ILE A 716 57.16 15.71 27.00
C ILE A 716 58.13 14.91 26.14
N GLU A 717 59.16 15.55 25.58
CA GLU A 717 60.21 14.83 24.85
C GLU A 717 60.98 13.85 25.75
N GLY A 718 61.27 14.27 26.99
CA GLY A 718 61.85 13.43 28.03
C GLY A 718 60.98 12.22 28.36
N ASN A 719 59.66 12.40 28.49
CA ASN A 719 58.70 11.33 28.79
C ASN A 719 58.78 10.18 27.77
N PHE A 720 58.85 10.48 26.48
CA PHE A 720 58.92 9.45 25.44
C PHE A 720 60.28 8.73 25.37
N LYS A 721 61.34 9.31 25.96
CA LYS A 721 62.64 8.65 26.15
C LYS A 721 62.63 7.67 27.33
N LEU A 722 61.68 7.78 28.26
CA LEU A 722 61.52 6.84 29.37
C LEU A 722 60.84 5.54 28.89
N ARG A 723 61.16 4.43 29.58
CA ARG A 723 60.41 3.17 29.46
C ARG A 723 58.98 3.40 29.88
N LYS A 724 58.03 2.68 29.29
CA LYS A 724 56.59 2.89 29.53
C LYS A 724 56.24 2.81 31.03
N GLU A 725 56.82 1.87 31.75
CA GLU A 725 56.67 1.70 33.22
C GLU A 725 57.16 2.90 34.07
N ASP A 726 58.07 3.72 33.53
CA ASP A 726 58.63 4.88 34.23
C ASP A 726 57.85 6.19 33.90
N ARG A 727 56.85 6.13 33.00
CA ARG A 727 56.10 7.31 32.51
C ARG A 727 54.98 7.72 33.47
N MET A 728 55.37 8.26 34.62
CA MET A 728 54.46 8.78 35.65
C MET A 728 54.65 10.29 35.83
N LEU A 729 53.60 10.99 36.27
CA LEU A 729 53.64 12.43 36.41
C LEU A 729 54.70 12.85 37.45
N ARG A 730 54.83 12.11 38.55
CA ARG A 730 55.89 12.33 39.56
C ARG A 730 57.32 12.25 39.02
N ASN A 731 57.53 11.44 37.97
CA ASN A 731 58.84 11.28 37.32
C ASN A 731 59.08 12.39 36.28
N LEU A 732 58.00 12.99 35.78
CA LEU A 732 58.04 14.04 34.77
C LEU A 732 58.21 15.44 35.37
N VAL A 733 57.56 15.73 36.51
CA VAL A 733 57.58 17.05 37.14
C VAL A 733 59.00 17.59 37.43
N PRO A 734 60.00 16.79 37.84
CA PRO A 734 61.37 17.28 38.02
C PRO A 734 61.99 17.93 36.77
N PHE A 735 61.56 17.54 35.57
CA PHE A 735 62.03 18.16 34.31
C PHE A 735 61.47 19.58 34.09
N LEU A 736 60.44 19.99 34.85
CA LEU A 736 59.83 21.32 34.76
C LEU A 736 60.57 22.38 35.59
N GLY A 737 61.53 21.97 36.43
CA GLY A 737 62.38 22.83 37.25
C GLY A 737 62.25 22.56 38.76
N ILE A 738 62.78 23.48 39.56
CA ILE A 738 62.80 23.38 41.02
C ILE A 738 61.42 23.78 41.59
N GLY A 739 60.91 22.98 42.53
CA GLY A 739 59.65 23.26 43.23
C GLY A 739 59.73 24.53 44.09
N GLY A 740 58.68 25.35 44.04
CA GLY A 740 58.57 26.60 44.79
C GLY A 740 57.20 27.25 44.59
N ALA A 741 56.87 28.25 45.42
CA ALA A 741 55.64 29.03 45.25
C ALA A 741 55.69 29.76 43.89
N ASP A 742 54.66 29.55 43.07
CA ASP A 742 54.51 30.11 41.72
C ASP A 742 55.48 29.60 40.64
N THR A 743 56.23 28.51 40.88
CA THR A 743 57.01 27.83 39.84
C THR A 743 56.17 26.80 39.07
N LEU A 744 56.54 26.51 37.81
CA LEU A 744 55.84 25.51 36.99
C LEU A 744 55.76 24.13 37.65
N ALA A 745 56.85 23.67 38.28
CA ALA A 745 56.87 22.42 39.05
C ALA A 745 55.99 22.50 40.32
N GLY A 746 55.97 23.66 41.01
CA GLY A 746 55.07 23.89 42.15
C GLY A 746 53.59 23.86 41.77
N ARG A 747 53.23 24.38 40.60
CA ARG A 747 51.85 24.32 40.07
C ARG A 747 51.39 22.88 39.79
N MET A 748 52.33 21.97 39.50
CA MET A 748 52.02 20.57 39.24
C MET A 748 51.89 19.70 40.50
N MET A 749 52.32 20.16 41.68
CA MET A 749 52.28 19.38 42.93
C MET A 749 50.90 18.83 43.29
N MET A 750 49.83 19.52 42.89
CA MET A 750 48.45 19.04 43.07
C MET A 750 48.19 17.67 42.42
N TRP A 751 48.87 17.37 41.31
CA TRP A 751 48.54 16.29 40.39
C TRP A 751 49.41 15.04 40.54
N HIS A 752 50.41 15.02 41.42
CA HIS A 752 51.31 13.88 41.59
C HIS A 752 51.70 13.64 43.05
N SER A 753 52.28 12.48 43.34
CA SER A 753 52.78 12.09 44.67
C SER A 753 51.71 12.21 45.76
N GLU A 754 51.83 13.16 46.70
CA GLU A 754 50.89 13.40 47.81
C GLU A 754 49.87 14.51 47.50
N GLY A 755 49.82 14.96 46.25
CA GLY A 755 48.89 15.98 45.78
C GLY A 755 47.43 15.58 45.96
N SER A 756 46.55 16.58 46.15
CA SER A 756 45.11 16.35 46.37
C SER A 756 44.39 15.66 45.22
N HIS A 757 44.99 15.66 44.02
CA HIS A 757 44.48 15.06 42.79
C HIS A 757 45.44 14.03 42.18
N ALA A 758 46.46 13.59 42.92
CA ALA A 758 47.49 12.69 42.40
C ALA A 758 46.91 11.38 41.85
N ALA A 759 45.90 10.84 42.53
CA ALA A 759 45.25 9.59 42.16
C ALA A 759 44.57 9.61 40.76
N LEU A 760 44.32 10.80 40.20
CA LEU A 760 43.73 10.92 38.87
C LEU A 760 44.67 10.51 37.74
N PHE A 761 45.93 10.97 37.77
CA PHE A 761 46.82 10.87 36.60
C PHE A 761 48.21 10.28 36.90
N ASP A 762 48.61 10.21 38.17
CA ASP A 762 49.92 9.73 38.60
C ASP A 762 49.89 8.23 38.93
N ASN A 763 49.44 7.43 37.95
CA ASN A 763 49.22 5.99 38.07
C ASN A 763 50.32 5.20 37.33
N GLU A 764 50.72 4.04 37.88
CA GLU A 764 51.77 3.18 37.29
C GLU A 764 51.35 2.58 35.95
N GLU A 765 50.05 2.32 35.75
CA GLU A 765 49.48 1.81 34.51
C GLU A 765 48.27 2.63 34.07
N ASP A 766 48.02 2.63 32.76
CA ASP A 766 46.78 3.16 32.19
C ASP A 766 45.76 2.03 32.05
N LEU A 767 44.77 2.00 32.94
CA LEU A 767 43.71 1.00 32.95
C LEU A 767 42.66 1.22 31.85
N LEU A 768 42.70 2.35 31.14
CA LEU A 768 41.73 2.71 30.11
C LEU A 768 42.02 2.00 28.78
N ASP A 769 41.44 0.81 28.63
CA ASP A 769 41.56 -0.02 27.44
C ASP A 769 40.20 -0.23 26.74
N PHE A 770 40.05 0.44 25.60
CA PHE A 770 38.82 0.36 24.80
C PHE A 770 38.72 -0.87 23.88
N THR A 771 39.69 -1.79 23.93
CA THR A 771 39.63 -3.06 23.20
C THR A 771 38.90 -4.16 23.99
N LYS A 772 38.81 -4.02 25.32
CA LYS A 772 38.24 -5.04 26.22
C LYS A 772 36.72 -5.20 26.13
N SER A 773 35.99 -4.16 25.74
CA SER A 773 34.54 -4.18 25.59
C SER A 773 34.09 -3.24 24.47
N ARG A 774 32.80 -3.29 24.12
CA ARG A 774 32.18 -2.31 23.22
C ARG A 774 31.39 -1.25 23.97
N VAL A 775 31.06 -1.48 25.24
CA VAL A 775 30.22 -0.60 26.04
C VAL A 775 31.03 -0.15 27.25
N PHE A 776 31.17 1.16 27.41
CA PHE A 776 31.92 1.80 28.48
C PHE A 776 31.01 2.82 29.17
N GLY A 777 30.98 2.77 30.50
CA GLY A 777 30.34 3.76 31.37
C GLY A 777 31.37 4.44 32.24
N PHE A 778 31.24 5.75 32.41
CA PHE A 778 32.06 6.60 33.26
C PHE A 778 31.15 7.31 34.25
N GLU A 779 31.28 7.02 35.53
CA GLU A 779 30.58 7.78 36.57
C GLU A 779 31.31 9.10 36.83
N MET A 780 30.59 10.20 36.66
CA MET A 780 31.16 11.56 36.69
C MET A 780 30.68 12.38 37.88
N GLY A 781 29.76 11.90 38.72
CA GLY A 781 29.08 12.70 39.75
C GLY A 781 30.02 13.39 40.73
N ASN A 782 31.09 12.71 41.16
CA ASN A 782 32.10 13.32 42.04
C ASN A 782 33.06 14.24 41.28
N LEU A 783 33.38 13.93 40.01
CA LEU A 783 34.21 14.77 39.16
C LEU A 783 33.51 16.09 38.78
N LEU A 784 32.20 16.08 38.57
CA LEU A 784 31.40 17.29 38.28
C LEU A 784 31.39 18.31 39.44
N LYS A 785 31.66 17.86 40.67
CA LYS A 785 31.77 18.74 41.86
C LYS A 785 33.13 19.43 41.96
N ASP A 786 34.12 19.00 41.16
CA ASP A 786 35.47 19.54 41.16
C ASP A 786 35.83 20.17 39.80
N PRO A 787 35.64 21.48 39.63
CA PRO A 787 35.91 22.16 38.36
C PRO A 787 37.37 22.06 37.90
N SER A 788 38.30 21.94 38.85
CA SER A 788 39.74 21.87 38.58
C SER A 788 40.11 20.53 37.93
N ALA A 789 39.55 19.43 38.43
CA ALA A 789 39.76 18.09 37.87
C ALA A 789 38.95 17.79 36.60
N LEU A 790 37.80 18.44 36.44
CA LEU A 790 36.84 18.14 35.37
C LEU A 790 37.45 18.29 33.96
N ALA A 791 38.02 19.46 33.67
CA ALA A 791 38.58 19.77 32.36
C ALA A 791 39.72 18.80 31.96
N PRO A 792 40.81 18.63 32.74
CA PRO A 792 41.92 17.75 32.34
C PRO A 792 41.50 16.28 32.20
N THR A 793 40.51 15.83 32.97
CA THR A 793 40.04 14.43 32.89
C THR A 793 39.23 14.20 31.62
N LEU A 794 38.29 15.09 31.30
CA LEU A 794 37.50 14.99 30.06
C LEU A 794 38.38 15.12 28.81
N LEU A 795 39.38 16.00 28.82
CA LEU A 795 40.33 16.11 27.72
C LEU A 795 40.99 14.77 27.41
N TYR A 796 41.46 14.08 28.44
CA TYR A 796 42.09 12.79 28.26
C TYR A 796 41.12 11.70 27.78
N LEU A 797 39.96 11.55 28.44
CA LEU A 797 38.96 10.55 28.06
C LEU A 797 38.52 10.73 26.60
N PHE A 798 38.25 11.96 26.18
CA PHE A 798 37.80 12.25 24.81
C PHE A 798 38.93 12.08 23.78
N HIS A 799 40.17 12.42 24.11
CA HIS A 799 41.32 12.17 23.25
C HIS A 799 41.50 10.68 22.99
N LYS A 800 41.50 9.86 24.05
CA LYS A 800 41.52 8.39 23.97
C LYS A 800 40.35 7.84 23.16
N ILE A 801 39.14 8.35 23.37
CA ILE A 801 37.96 7.95 22.59
C ILE A 801 38.22 8.25 21.11
N SER A 802 38.66 9.46 20.79
CA SER A 802 38.92 9.92 19.42
C SER A 802 39.95 9.04 18.69
N ILE A 803 41.07 8.69 19.34
CA ILE A 803 42.08 7.78 18.78
C ILE A 803 41.47 6.41 18.49
N SER A 804 40.56 5.96 19.36
CA SER A 804 39.96 4.63 19.22
C SER A 804 38.91 4.54 18.10
N LEU A 805 38.44 5.67 17.54
CA LEU A 805 37.39 5.67 16.51
C LEU A 805 37.97 5.27 15.14
N ASP A 806 37.53 4.14 14.61
CA ASP A 806 37.99 3.52 13.36
C ASP A 806 36.93 3.56 12.24
N GLY A 807 35.83 4.29 12.44
CA GLY A 807 34.66 4.33 11.54
C GLY A 807 33.57 3.30 11.88
N THR A 808 33.81 2.41 12.85
CA THR A 808 32.75 1.58 13.44
C THR A 808 31.67 2.48 14.06
N PRO A 809 30.37 2.20 13.83
CA PRO A 809 29.29 2.99 14.41
C PRO A 809 29.47 3.17 15.91
N SER A 810 29.57 4.42 16.37
CA SER A 810 29.84 4.74 17.77
C SER A 810 28.84 5.76 18.31
N ILE A 811 28.48 5.61 19.58
CA ILE A 811 27.49 6.43 20.29
C ILE A 811 28.16 7.01 21.52
N ILE A 812 28.07 8.33 21.66
CA ILE A 812 28.53 9.00 22.88
C ILE A 812 27.34 9.63 23.59
N ILE A 813 27.24 9.36 24.88
CA ILE A 813 26.13 9.74 25.75
C ILE A 813 26.67 10.64 26.82
N LEU A 814 26.24 11.89 26.79
CA LEU A 814 26.54 12.86 27.84
C LEU A 814 25.24 13.06 28.61
N ASP A 815 25.10 12.33 29.71
CA ASP A 815 24.01 12.57 30.63
C ASP A 815 24.30 13.81 31.47
N GLU A 816 23.26 14.58 31.78
CA GLU A 816 23.36 15.85 32.50
C GLU A 816 24.43 16.81 31.94
N ALA A 817 24.39 17.01 30.62
CA ALA A 817 25.46 17.68 29.88
C ALA A 817 25.65 19.17 30.21
N TRP A 818 24.74 19.82 30.96
CA TRP A 818 24.83 21.25 31.29
C TRP A 818 26.16 21.60 31.97
N ALA A 819 26.64 20.73 32.88
CA ALA A 819 27.90 20.95 33.58
C ALA A 819 29.13 20.89 32.65
N LEU A 820 29.03 20.17 31.53
CA LEU A 820 30.09 20.06 30.53
C LEU A 820 30.12 21.26 29.58
N ILE A 821 28.93 21.76 29.21
CA ILE A 821 28.77 22.86 28.26
C ILE A 821 28.98 24.25 28.88
N ASP A 822 28.95 24.35 30.22
CA ASP A 822 29.26 25.58 30.95
C ASP A 822 30.75 25.72 31.30
N ASN A 823 31.55 24.66 31.12
CA ASN A 823 32.98 24.71 31.40
C ASN A 823 33.74 25.50 30.32
N PRO A 824 34.47 26.58 30.70
CA PRO A 824 35.10 27.49 29.73
C PRO A 824 36.24 26.85 28.92
N VAL A 825 36.88 25.81 29.45
CA VAL A 825 37.97 25.09 28.78
C VAL A 825 37.41 24.03 27.83
N PHE A 826 36.35 23.34 28.24
CA PHE A 826 35.81 22.19 27.52
C PHE A 826 34.72 22.55 26.49
N ALA A 827 33.88 23.56 26.75
CA ALA A 827 32.79 23.95 25.86
C ALA A 827 33.24 24.30 24.42
N PRO A 828 34.34 25.06 24.19
CA PRO A 828 34.84 25.29 22.83
C PRO A 828 35.23 24.00 22.10
N ARG A 829 35.73 23.00 22.83
CA ARG A 829 36.14 21.71 22.25
C ARG A 829 34.95 20.85 21.86
N ILE A 830 33.87 20.86 22.63
CA ILE A 830 32.61 20.19 22.25
C ILE A 830 32.15 20.67 20.86
N LYS A 831 32.24 21.97 20.60
CA LYS A 831 31.85 22.57 19.31
C LYS A 831 32.66 22.03 18.12
N ASP A 832 33.98 21.93 18.25
CA ASP A 832 34.82 21.40 17.18
C ASP A 832 34.64 19.89 17.02
N TRP A 833 34.49 19.20 18.14
CA TRP A 833 34.32 17.76 18.18
C TRP A 833 33.02 17.30 17.53
N LEU A 834 31.90 18.01 17.74
CA LEU A 834 30.63 17.73 17.06
C LEU A 834 30.75 17.75 15.53
N LYS A 835 31.66 18.58 14.97
CA LYS A 835 31.92 18.62 13.53
C LYS A 835 32.77 17.45 13.05
N VAL A 836 33.76 17.03 13.84
CA VAL A 836 34.72 15.97 13.48
C VAL A 836 34.09 14.59 13.61
N LEU A 837 33.45 14.30 14.75
CA LEU A 837 32.88 12.98 15.05
C LEU A 837 31.89 12.47 14.01
N ARG A 838 31.10 13.39 13.43
CA ARG A 838 30.15 13.05 12.38
C ARG A 838 30.83 12.38 11.18
N LYS A 839 32.06 12.79 10.85
CA LYS A 839 32.85 12.19 9.75
C LYS A 839 33.35 10.78 10.10
N LEU A 840 33.49 10.47 11.39
CA LEU A 840 33.95 9.19 11.92
C LEU A 840 32.78 8.24 12.25
N ASN A 841 31.61 8.44 11.64
CA ASN A 841 30.42 7.61 11.87
C ASN A 841 30.01 7.52 13.35
N THR A 842 30.21 8.62 14.07
CA THR A 842 29.90 8.76 15.50
C THR A 842 28.83 9.83 15.69
N PHE A 843 27.85 9.57 16.55
CA PHE A 843 26.89 10.59 16.96
C PHE A 843 26.85 10.75 18.47
N VAL A 844 26.62 11.99 18.89
CA VAL A 844 26.57 12.40 20.30
C VAL A 844 25.12 12.66 20.66
N ILE A 845 24.74 12.34 21.89
CA ILE A 845 23.52 12.87 22.49
C ILE A 845 23.84 13.51 23.81
N PHE A 846 23.26 14.69 23.93
CA PHE A 846 23.15 15.48 25.13
C PHE A 846 21.80 15.19 25.77
N ALA A 847 21.82 14.75 27.02
CA ALA A 847 20.63 14.72 27.86
C ALA A 847 20.76 15.80 28.93
N THR A 848 19.68 16.53 29.18
CA THR A 848 19.60 17.57 30.20
C THR A 848 18.18 17.64 30.73
N GLN A 849 18.03 17.92 32.01
CA GLN A 849 16.73 18.12 32.65
C GLN A 849 16.18 19.54 32.43
N SER A 850 17.06 20.54 32.29
CA SER A 850 16.69 21.93 32.05
C SER A 850 17.08 22.36 30.64
N VAL A 851 16.08 22.88 29.93
CA VAL A 851 16.24 23.50 28.62
C VAL A 851 16.81 24.92 28.77
N GLU A 852 16.53 25.57 29.90
CA GLU A 852 17.04 26.90 30.24
C GLU A 852 18.55 26.90 30.37
N ASP A 853 19.13 25.87 30.98
CA ASP A 853 20.59 25.76 31.13
C ASP A 853 21.27 25.58 29.76
N ALA A 854 20.70 24.73 28.91
CA ALA A 854 21.18 24.59 27.53
C ALA A 854 21.05 25.90 26.74
N SER A 855 19.99 26.68 26.98
CA SER A 855 19.74 27.93 26.27
C SER A 855 20.72 29.06 26.62
N LYS A 856 21.21 29.09 27.87
CA LYS A 856 22.12 30.13 28.38
C LYS A 856 23.60 29.82 28.12
N SER A 857 23.92 28.59 27.72
CA SER A 857 25.29 28.16 27.46
C SER A 857 25.93 28.94 26.30
N GLN A 858 27.25 29.15 26.38
CA GLN A 858 28.06 29.80 25.34
C GLN A 858 28.02 29.07 23.98
N ILE A 859 27.68 27.78 23.98
CA ILE A 859 27.58 26.95 22.77
C ILE A 859 26.14 26.63 22.36
N SER A 860 25.13 27.28 22.95
CA SER A 860 23.71 27.10 22.67
C SER A 860 23.38 27.08 21.17
N ASP A 861 23.85 28.10 20.42
CA ASP A 861 23.65 28.17 18.95
C ASP A 861 24.24 26.97 18.21
N THR A 862 25.41 26.49 18.65
CA THR A 862 26.06 25.32 18.05
C THR A 862 25.29 24.05 18.38
N LEU A 863 24.83 23.90 19.63
CA LEU A 863 24.01 22.76 20.04
C LEU A 863 22.73 22.70 19.22
N VAL A 864 22.02 23.81 19.04
CA VAL A 864 20.79 23.85 18.22
C VAL A 864 21.09 23.55 16.75
N GLN A 865 22.11 24.17 16.16
CA GLN A 865 22.41 24.00 14.72
C GLN A 865 23.02 22.64 14.36
N GLN A 866 23.84 22.06 15.23
CA GLN A 866 24.51 20.77 14.95
C GLN A 866 23.66 19.58 15.39
N THR A 867 22.70 19.77 16.28
CA THR A 867 21.78 18.72 16.71
C THR A 867 20.66 18.56 15.69
N ALA A 868 20.84 17.60 14.77
CA ALA A 868 19.84 17.31 13.75
C ALA A 868 18.51 16.80 14.35
N THR A 869 18.53 16.21 15.54
CA THR A 869 17.35 15.61 16.18
C THR A 869 17.20 16.04 17.62
N GLN A 870 16.04 16.59 17.94
CA GLN A 870 15.68 17.04 19.28
C GLN A 870 14.51 16.20 19.79
N ILE A 871 14.58 15.77 21.05
CA ILE A 871 13.53 15.01 21.70
C ILE A 871 13.08 15.80 22.93
N PHE A 872 11.81 16.18 22.96
CA PHE A 872 11.23 16.92 24.08
C PHE A 872 10.23 16.05 24.82
N LEU A 873 10.45 15.89 26.12
CA LEU A 873 9.50 15.26 27.02
C LEU A 873 8.48 16.30 27.51
N PRO A 874 7.25 15.88 27.90
CA PRO A 874 6.26 16.78 28.45
C PRO A 874 6.77 17.51 29.69
N ASN A 875 6.60 18.83 29.72
CA ASN A 875 7.06 19.69 30.81
C ASN A 875 6.05 20.81 31.08
N LEU A 876 5.27 20.65 32.16
CA LEU A 876 4.27 21.63 32.59
C LEU A 876 4.86 23.02 32.93
N LYS A 877 6.18 23.07 33.21
CA LYS A 877 6.92 24.30 33.53
C LYS A 877 7.62 24.91 32.30
N ALA A 878 7.34 24.43 31.09
CA ALA A 878 8.01 24.91 29.88
C ALA A 878 7.86 26.43 29.69
N THR A 879 8.98 27.11 29.47
CA THR A 879 9.10 28.57 29.29
C THR A 879 9.13 28.96 27.80
N SER A 880 9.19 30.27 27.49
CA SER A 880 9.28 30.73 26.09
C SER A 880 10.59 30.31 25.40
N ALA A 881 11.63 29.96 26.16
CA ALA A 881 12.92 29.49 25.63
C ALA A 881 12.78 28.29 24.68
N TYR A 882 11.77 27.45 24.88
CA TYR A 882 11.44 26.33 23.98
C TYR A 882 11.12 26.82 22.56
N ARG A 883 10.39 27.93 22.42
CA ARG A 883 10.10 28.54 21.11
C ARG A 883 11.26 29.39 20.63
N ASP A 884 11.80 30.24 21.51
CA ASP A 884 12.75 31.29 21.12
C ASP A 884 14.12 30.72 20.72
N VAL A 885 14.57 29.64 21.39
CA VAL A 885 15.90 29.04 21.19
C VAL A 885 15.83 27.76 20.38
N PHE A 886 14.87 26.89 20.67
CA PHE A 886 14.71 25.60 19.97
C PHE A 886 13.75 25.67 18.77
N MET A 887 13.26 26.87 18.44
CA MET A 887 12.43 27.15 17.27
C MET A 887 11.16 26.29 17.22
N LEU A 888 10.58 25.95 18.37
CA LEU A 888 9.31 25.22 18.43
C LEU A 888 8.14 26.10 17.98
N THR A 889 7.20 25.51 17.24
CA THR A 889 5.92 26.15 16.89
C THR A 889 5.06 26.34 18.13
N GLU A 890 4.02 27.18 18.05
CA GLU A 890 3.12 27.39 19.20
C GLU A 890 2.38 26.11 19.57
N ARG A 891 2.02 25.31 18.55
CA ARG A 891 1.42 24.00 18.72
C ARG A 891 2.37 23.00 19.36
N GLU A 892 3.62 22.92 18.90
CA GLU A 892 4.65 22.05 19.49
C GLU A 892 4.91 22.41 20.96
N TYR A 893 5.02 23.70 21.26
CA TYR A 893 5.16 24.20 22.63
C TYR A 893 3.95 23.84 23.50
N SER A 894 2.74 24.05 22.99
CA SER A 894 1.49 23.71 23.68
C SER A 894 1.40 22.21 23.97
N LEU A 895 1.79 21.36 23.02
CA LEU A 895 1.84 19.91 23.22
C LEU A 895 2.79 19.55 24.36
N ILE A 896 3.99 20.14 24.43
CA ILE A 896 4.94 19.87 25.52
C ILE A 896 4.39 20.37 26.86
N LYS A 897 3.78 21.55 26.89
CA LYS A 897 3.37 22.22 28.12
C LYS A 897 2.10 21.65 28.74
N TYR A 898 1.13 21.21 27.93
CA TYR A 898 -0.18 20.78 28.40
C TYR A 898 -0.38 19.26 28.40
N THR A 899 0.54 18.50 27.80
CA THR A 899 0.48 17.04 27.86
C THR A 899 0.88 16.54 29.24
N ASP A 900 0.09 15.63 29.80
CA ASP A 900 0.42 14.96 31.06
C ASP A 900 1.70 14.12 30.90
N PRO A 901 2.74 14.31 31.73
CA PRO A 901 3.94 13.46 31.73
C PRO A 901 3.65 11.96 31.96
N GLY A 902 2.53 11.62 32.60
CA GLY A 902 2.06 10.24 32.78
C GLY A 902 1.65 9.55 31.48
N SER A 903 1.30 10.30 30.44
CA SER A 903 0.84 9.79 29.14
C SER A 903 1.93 9.08 28.31
N ARG A 904 3.21 9.30 28.64
CA ARG A 904 4.39 8.79 27.92
C ARG A 904 4.50 9.24 26.46
N PHE A 905 3.82 10.34 26.10
CA PHE A 905 4.05 11.03 24.85
C PHE A 905 5.33 11.86 24.92
N PHE A 906 5.97 12.08 23.77
CA PHE A 906 7.10 12.99 23.61
C PHE A 906 7.14 13.50 22.18
N LEU A 907 7.71 14.69 22.00
CA LEU A 907 7.90 15.30 20.70
C LEU A 907 9.28 14.93 20.16
N VAL A 908 9.33 14.50 18.91
CA VAL A 908 10.57 14.32 18.15
C VAL A 908 10.60 15.36 17.04
N LYS A 909 11.62 16.22 17.04
CA LYS A 909 11.82 17.26 16.03
C LYS A 909 13.12 17.05 15.27
N GLN A 910 13.06 17.18 13.95
CA GLN A 910 14.20 17.14 13.04
C GLN A 910 14.07 18.22 11.98
N GLY A 911 14.84 19.30 12.14
CA GLY A 911 14.69 20.50 11.30
C GLY A 911 13.27 21.06 11.41
N VAL A 912 12.54 21.13 10.29
CA VAL A 912 11.16 21.64 10.22
C VAL A 912 10.09 20.57 10.45
N SER A 913 10.48 19.30 10.56
CA SER A 913 9.52 18.20 10.75
C SER A 913 9.47 17.78 12.21
N ALA A 914 8.27 17.59 12.74
CA ALA A 914 8.08 17.06 14.08
C ALA A 914 7.00 15.97 14.12
N VAL A 915 7.14 15.06 15.08
CA VAL A 915 6.24 13.92 15.31
C VAL A 915 6.00 13.76 16.80
N VAL A 916 4.74 13.57 17.16
CA VAL A 916 4.38 13.12 18.51
C VAL A 916 4.47 11.60 18.56
N ALA A 917 5.33 11.09 19.44
CA ALA A 917 5.54 9.66 19.62
C ALA A 917 5.14 9.23 21.03
N ARG A 918 4.77 7.95 21.19
CA ARG A 918 4.48 7.34 22.49
C ARG A 918 5.26 6.05 22.64
N ILE A 919 5.94 5.89 23.78
CA ILE A 919 6.57 4.63 24.15
C ILE A 919 5.83 4.04 25.36
N ASP A 920 5.19 2.89 25.15
CA ASP A 920 4.47 2.17 26.20
C ASP A 920 5.37 1.07 26.78
N LEU A 921 5.96 1.31 27.97
CA LEU A 921 6.80 0.34 28.68
C LEU A 921 6.06 -0.49 29.74
N ARG A 922 4.73 -0.37 29.88
CA ARG A 922 3.95 -1.12 30.90
C ARG A 922 4.11 -2.63 30.73
N GLY A 923 4.29 -3.41 31.81
CA GLY A 923 4.57 -4.84 31.73
C GLY A 923 6.00 -5.19 31.31
N LEU A 924 6.90 -4.22 31.24
CA LEU A 924 8.36 -4.41 31.14
C LEU A 924 9.05 -3.88 32.41
N GLU A 925 8.46 -4.12 33.59
CA GLU A 925 8.98 -3.60 34.86
C GLU A 925 10.44 -3.99 35.09
N ASP A 926 10.80 -5.25 34.81
CA ASP A 926 12.18 -5.75 34.90
C ASP A 926 13.14 -4.95 34.04
N THR A 927 12.73 -4.62 32.81
CA THR A 927 13.53 -3.81 31.91
C THR A 927 13.67 -2.39 32.44
N ILE A 928 12.59 -1.80 32.98
CA ILE A 928 12.61 -0.44 33.54
C ILE A 928 13.59 -0.38 34.72
N ASN A 929 13.59 -1.38 35.60
CA ASN A 929 14.48 -1.45 36.76
C ASN A 929 15.96 -1.57 36.36
N VAL A 930 16.24 -2.20 35.21
CA VAL A 930 17.60 -2.29 34.66
C VAL A 930 18.00 -1.01 33.94
N LEU A 931 17.06 -0.35 33.24
CA LEU A 931 17.29 0.89 32.50
C LEU A 931 17.40 2.13 33.41
N SER A 932 16.90 2.07 34.64
CA SER A 932 16.86 3.18 35.58
C SER A 932 17.44 2.76 36.92
N GLY A 933 18.74 3.00 37.11
CA GLY A 933 19.39 2.82 38.41
C GLY A 933 18.96 3.86 39.43
N ARG A 934 18.73 3.39 40.65
CA ARG A 934 18.60 4.19 41.88
C ARG A 934 19.66 3.74 42.87
N ALA A 935 20.04 4.59 43.82
CA ALA A 935 21.04 4.27 44.84
C ALA A 935 20.77 2.91 45.53
N GLU A 936 19.53 2.66 45.95
CA GLU A 936 19.12 1.39 46.59
C GLU A 936 19.34 0.17 45.66
N THR A 937 18.96 0.29 44.39
CA THR A 937 19.12 -0.79 43.40
C THR A 937 20.57 -1.01 42.99
N VAL A 938 21.40 0.03 43.00
CA VAL A 938 22.84 -0.10 42.73
C VAL A 938 23.55 -0.80 43.88
N LEU A 939 23.19 -0.48 45.13
CA LEU A 939 23.68 -1.22 46.30
C LEU A 939 23.30 -2.70 46.22
N MET A 940 22.04 -2.98 45.92
CA MET A 940 21.56 -4.35 45.72
C MET A 940 22.32 -5.08 44.60
N LEU A 941 22.63 -4.39 43.49
CA LEU A 941 23.45 -4.94 42.42
C LEU A 941 24.86 -5.31 42.93
N ASN A 942 25.50 -4.43 43.68
CA ASN A 942 26.85 -4.65 44.19
C ASN A 942 26.93 -5.87 45.12
N GLU A 943 25.97 -6.00 46.04
CA GLU A 943 25.85 -7.18 46.92
C GLU A 943 25.71 -8.48 46.11
N ILE A 944 24.86 -8.49 45.07
CA ILE A 944 24.69 -9.67 44.21
C ILE A 944 25.98 -9.97 43.45
N ILE A 945 26.65 -8.97 42.88
CA ILE A 945 27.89 -9.17 42.13
C ILE A 945 29.01 -9.72 43.03
N GLU A 946 29.07 -9.32 44.31
CA GLU A 946 30.01 -9.90 45.28
C GLU A 946 29.72 -11.37 45.55
N GLU A 947 28.44 -11.77 45.60
CA GLU A 947 28.02 -13.15 45.84
C GLU A 947 28.22 -14.08 44.63
N VAL A 948 27.85 -13.65 43.42
CA VAL A 948 27.75 -14.53 42.23
C VAL A 948 28.67 -14.15 41.07
N GLY A 949 29.42 -13.06 41.19
CA GLY A 949 30.34 -12.58 40.16
C GLY A 949 29.71 -11.63 39.13
N ARG A 950 30.52 -11.24 38.14
CA ARG A 950 30.22 -10.13 37.20
C ARG A 950 29.45 -10.53 35.93
N ASP A 951 29.18 -11.82 35.71
CA ASP A 951 28.49 -12.29 34.49
C ASP A 951 27.00 -11.90 34.51
N PRO A 952 26.52 -11.04 33.58
CA PRO A 952 25.12 -10.61 33.53
C PRO A 952 24.14 -11.75 33.31
N ASN A 953 24.54 -12.89 32.75
CA ASN A 953 23.63 -14.03 32.61
C ASN A 953 23.30 -14.69 33.97
N VAL A 954 24.09 -14.43 35.00
CA VAL A 954 23.95 -15.01 36.35
C VAL A 954 23.31 -14.01 37.32
N TRP A 955 23.84 -12.78 37.41
CA TRP A 955 23.35 -11.81 38.41
C TRP A 955 22.03 -11.14 38.00
N LEU A 956 21.78 -10.92 36.70
CA LEU A 956 20.62 -10.16 36.23
C LEU A 956 19.27 -10.80 36.57
N PRO A 957 19.07 -12.13 36.42
CA PRO A 957 17.84 -12.79 36.87
C PRO A 957 17.61 -12.67 38.39
N ILE A 958 18.69 -12.79 39.19
CA ILE A 958 18.63 -12.67 40.66
C ILE A 958 18.26 -11.24 41.05
N PHE A 959 18.87 -10.25 40.40
CA PHE A 959 18.56 -8.84 40.59
C PHE A 959 17.09 -8.53 40.31
N CYS A 960 16.57 -8.92 39.14
CA CYS A 960 15.16 -8.70 38.80
C CYS A 960 14.21 -9.38 39.80
N GLN A 961 14.57 -10.56 40.33
CA GLN A 961 13.77 -11.25 41.35
C GLN A 961 13.80 -10.54 42.71
N LYS A 962 14.97 -10.10 43.18
CA LYS A 962 15.09 -9.35 44.44
C LYS A 962 14.33 -8.01 44.37
N VAL A 963 14.44 -7.28 43.25
CA VAL A 963 13.71 -6.00 43.06
C VAL A 963 12.20 -6.19 43.00
N LYS A 964 11.68 -7.31 42.50
CA LYS A 964 10.22 -7.61 42.55
C LYS A 964 9.69 -7.89 43.95
N ASN A 965 10.55 -8.39 44.84
CA ASN A 965 10.16 -8.80 46.18
C ASN A 965 10.34 -7.68 47.22
N ALA A 966 11.05 -6.60 46.85
CA ALA A 966 11.20 -5.38 47.62
C ALA A 966 10.06 -4.40 47.29
#